data_AF-A0A833N0U1-F1
#
_entry.id   AF-A0A833N0U1-F1
#
_cell.length_a   1.000
_cell.length_b   1.000
_cell.length_c   1.000
_cell.angle_alpha   90.00
_cell.angle_beta   90.00
_cell.angle_gamma   90.00
#
_symmetry.space_group_name_H-M   'P 1'
#
loop_
_entity.id
_entity.type
_entity.pdbx_description
1 polymer ?
#
loop_
_entity_poly.entity_id
_entity_poly.type
_entity_poly.pdbx_seq_one_letter_code
_entity_poly.pdbx_strand_id
1 'polypeptide(L)'
;MQLLKNKMDSINNISHIFFLFNLLIISLFIRIPDIFSQSILRFFLYFLFLVGFIFGVAAVLPKFKVLTFSIFLFISMIILHSFTHFYLPSLRHGIALQNYILQNNITADFEISQTRLYMLFFVLFIIPAMNFFSDLFSQKLKYIYLKVFFYSFIIGAILNSFIALYQGLINLNFLAQGSGTSLAANRAPALLEDSGIASLYFSITFIVFFVAAFDKILSSKLRGFLFLVSLLSLSAGIMNDSRSFYLACALSISIFLITRLYNLIKNKQYKFIFYLSIIISSISGVLLIVLQNFDKTGFKRIINGILEINWNFNLLSMYQQFDYQRTKHLEIMLHSIRDHFPIGTGFGSFATNFYQYKKSGEQVELDLPTNMYFSLISELGIIGVLLLIFSLVILTHFFWKQKNNNDLEIKSYFIKNLLIKWTSISLLFYAFISYLTSNATSAFFTALVFASSLIFLIDNNKKAEKICSNILLASSIFLFSSSLYLINNAPSIPEFRWKERNEPQIPQPVGELPQPEGLKDQKRLYFSQIIKNKISGTEKLYKPTGAQDGIWAAPSTEIVLMKDNLRIYVGSNSEFFRTQVKLKFYNSDKISIIRNIELNAAGWLPIELPHDKSFDTCFDKITYNKFCYLHIEVTPAWRISMFNKVGFFIENNILYFPPLIKIKS
;
A
#
# COMPACT_ATOMS: atom_id res chain seq x y z
N MET A 1 -13.56 39.90 -19.68
CA MET A 1 -12.39 39.05 -20.01
C MET A 1 -11.29 39.10 -18.93
N GLN A 2 -10.90 40.29 -18.44
CA GLN A 2 -9.85 40.46 -17.42
C GLN A 2 -10.21 39.87 -16.04
N LEU A 3 -11.47 39.99 -15.60
CA LEU A 3 -11.98 39.32 -14.38
C LEU A 3 -11.89 37.79 -14.44
N LEU A 4 -12.16 37.18 -15.61
CA LEU A 4 -12.06 35.72 -15.80
C LEU A 4 -10.60 35.25 -15.80
N LYS A 5 -9.69 36.04 -16.40
CA LYS A 5 -8.25 35.80 -16.36
C LYS A 5 -7.71 35.85 -14.93
N ASN A 6 -8.08 36.87 -14.16
CA ASN A 6 -7.68 37.01 -12.76
C ASN A 6 -8.20 35.86 -11.88
N LYS A 7 -9.43 35.38 -12.13
CA LYS A 7 -9.98 34.20 -11.45
C LYS A 7 -9.20 32.93 -11.78
N MET A 8 -8.86 32.70 -13.05
CA MET A 8 -8.08 31.53 -13.46
C MET A 8 -6.64 31.56 -12.93
N ASP A 9 -6.00 32.73 -12.91
CA ASP A 9 -4.67 32.88 -12.32
C ASP A 9 -4.70 32.59 -10.81
N SER A 10 -5.78 32.96 -10.11
CA SER A 10 -5.98 32.61 -8.71
C SER A 10 -6.13 31.09 -8.50
N ILE A 11 -6.96 30.42 -9.31
CA ILE A 11 -7.16 28.97 -9.26
C ILE A 11 -5.85 28.22 -9.53
N ASN A 12 -5.08 28.63 -10.54
CA ASN A 12 -3.77 28.04 -10.84
C ASN A 12 -2.81 28.17 -9.64
N ASN A 13 -2.74 29.35 -9.02
CA ASN A 13 -1.90 29.59 -7.85
C ASN A 13 -2.29 28.69 -6.66
N ILE A 14 -3.59 28.54 -6.39
CA ILE A 14 -4.09 27.68 -5.32
C ILE A 14 -3.74 26.21 -5.61
N SER A 15 -3.95 25.74 -6.84
CA SER A 15 -3.57 24.40 -7.26
C SER A 15 -2.06 24.14 -7.05
N HIS A 16 -1.19 25.10 -7.42
CA HIS A 16 0.25 24.99 -7.19
C HIS A 16 0.60 24.93 -5.70
N ILE A 17 -0.08 25.70 -4.85
CA ILE A 17 0.11 25.66 -3.39
C ILE A 17 -0.24 24.27 -2.85
N PHE A 18 -1.37 23.70 -3.23
CA PHE A 18 -1.75 22.35 -2.79
C PHE A 18 -0.81 21.27 -3.33
N PHE A 19 -0.33 21.39 -4.57
CA PHE A 19 0.69 20.47 -5.10
C PHE A 19 1.99 20.51 -4.27
N LEU A 20 2.48 21.71 -3.94
CA LEU A 20 3.68 21.89 -3.12
C LEU A 20 3.49 21.43 -1.68
N PHE A 21 2.29 21.63 -1.14
CA PHE A 21 1.90 21.12 0.17
C PHE A 21 1.90 19.59 0.19
N ASN A 22 1.33 18.95 -0.84
CA ASN A 22 1.36 17.49 -1.00
C ASN A 22 2.80 16.98 -1.09
N LEU A 23 3.66 17.66 -1.86
CA LEU A 23 5.10 17.34 -1.93
C LEU A 23 5.75 17.39 -0.54
N LEU A 24 5.48 18.44 0.23
CA LEU A 24 6.07 18.64 1.55
C LEU A 24 5.57 17.58 2.55
N ILE A 25 4.26 17.34 2.61
CA ILE A 25 3.65 16.27 3.41
C ILE A 25 4.28 14.93 3.08
N ILE A 26 4.29 14.57 1.81
CA ILE A 26 4.78 13.27 1.37
C ILE A 26 6.27 13.14 1.67
N SER A 27 7.04 14.22 1.51
CA SER A 27 8.45 14.23 1.88
C SER A 27 8.65 14.12 3.39
N LEU A 28 7.75 14.61 4.25
CA LEU A 28 7.90 14.55 5.71
C LEU A 28 7.38 13.24 6.33
N PHE A 29 6.32 12.65 5.77
CA PHE A 29 5.63 11.50 6.39
C PHE A 29 6.09 10.12 5.90
N ILE A 30 7.16 10.02 5.11
CA ILE A 30 7.74 8.71 4.67
C ILE A 30 8.06 7.80 5.86
N ARG A 31 8.38 8.36 7.03
CA ARG A 31 8.83 7.62 8.22
C ARG A 31 7.91 7.74 9.43
N ILE A 32 6.72 8.37 9.31
CA ILE A 32 5.77 8.50 10.42
C ILE A 32 4.40 7.93 10.01
N PRO A 33 4.29 6.61 9.75
CA PRO A 33 3.02 5.98 9.41
C PRO A 33 1.97 6.14 10.54
N ASP A 34 2.42 6.28 11.80
CA ASP A 34 1.54 6.49 12.96
C ASP A 34 0.78 7.81 12.94
N ILE A 35 1.22 8.82 12.18
CA ILE A 35 0.42 10.05 12.00
C ILE A 35 -0.87 9.75 11.22
N PHE A 36 -0.86 8.75 10.33
CA PHE A 36 -2.08 8.25 9.69
C PHE A 36 -2.89 7.27 10.56
N SER A 37 -2.35 6.83 11.71
CA SER A 37 -3.12 6.05 12.69
C SER A 37 -4.12 6.91 13.45
N GLN A 38 -3.85 8.22 13.59
CA GLN A 38 -4.80 9.18 14.12
C GLN A 38 -5.88 9.47 13.07
N SER A 39 -7.08 8.97 13.30
CA SER A 39 -8.21 9.06 12.36
C SER A 39 -8.52 10.49 11.90
N ILE A 40 -8.44 11.46 12.82
CA ILE A 40 -8.69 12.88 12.55
C ILE A 40 -7.62 13.45 11.61
N LEU A 41 -6.35 13.18 11.87
CA LEU A 41 -5.25 13.69 11.06
C LEU A 41 -5.22 13.05 9.68
N ARG A 42 -5.50 11.73 9.60
CA ARG A 42 -5.69 11.04 8.32
C ARG A 42 -6.84 11.64 7.51
N PHE A 43 -8.00 11.87 8.14
CA PHE A 43 -9.15 12.49 7.48
C PHE A 43 -8.80 13.89 6.97
N PHE A 44 -8.13 14.70 7.79
CA PHE A 44 -7.70 16.04 7.42
C PHE A 44 -6.73 16.02 6.23
N LEU A 45 -5.74 15.12 6.23
CA LEU A 45 -4.79 14.97 5.12
C LEU A 45 -5.50 14.54 3.83
N TYR A 46 -6.41 13.57 3.89
CA TYR A 46 -7.17 13.14 2.72
C TYR A 46 -8.11 14.22 2.21
N PHE A 47 -8.71 14.99 3.11
CA PHE A 47 -9.50 16.16 2.75
C PHE A 47 -8.65 17.20 2.01
N LEU A 48 -7.43 17.48 2.48
CA LEU A 48 -6.53 18.42 1.79
C LEU A 48 -6.08 17.90 0.42
N PHE A 49 -5.82 16.59 0.30
CA PHE A 49 -5.52 15.98 -0.99
C PHE A 49 -6.71 16.11 -1.96
N LEU A 50 -7.94 15.89 -1.47
CA LEU A 50 -9.16 16.05 -2.25
C LEU A 50 -9.38 17.50 -2.68
N VAL A 51 -9.18 18.47 -1.78
CA VAL A 51 -9.26 19.90 -2.10
C VAL A 51 -8.22 20.27 -3.16
N GLY A 52 -6.98 19.81 -2.99
CA GLY A 52 -5.91 20.00 -3.97
C GLY A 52 -6.25 19.42 -5.34
N PHE A 53 -6.85 18.23 -5.36
CA PHE A 53 -7.36 17.60 -6.57
C PHE A 53 -8.46 18.45 -7.23
N ILE A 54 -9.46 18.93 -6.49
CA ILE A 54 -10.55 19.78 -7.02
C ILE A 54 -9.98 21.04 -7.68
N PHE A 55 -9.05 21.74 -7.01
CA PHE A 55 -8.40 22.91 -7.60
C PHE A 55 -7.52 22.56 -8.80
N GLY A 56 -6.84 21.39 -8.76
CA GLY A 56 -6.14 20.84 -9.92
C GLY A 56 -7.05 20.63 -11.12
N VAL A 57 -8.22 20.02 -10.92
CA VAL A 57 -9.22 19.83 -12.00
C VAL A 57 -9.68 21.17 -12.54
N ALA A 58 -10.05 22.11 -11.68
CA ALA A 58 -10.47 23.45 -12.11
C ALA A 58 -9.39 24.18 -12.92
N ALA A 59 -8.11 23.97 -12.62
CA ALA A 59 -6.97 24.56 -13.32
C ALA A 59 -6.63 23.87 -14.66
N VAL A 60 -6.72 22.54 -14.72
CA VAL A 60 -6.33 21.72 -15.89
C VAL A 60 -7.43 21.63 -16.93
N LEU A 61 -8.69 21.55 -16.51
CA LEU A 61 -9.84 21.34 -17.39
C LEU A 61 -9.98 22.38 -18.53
N PRO A 62 -9.69 23.68 -18.30
CA PRO A 62 -9.65 24.67 -19.38
C PRO A 62 -8.49 24.46 -20.38
N LYS A 63 -7.38 23.87 -19.94
CA LYS A 63 -6.16 23.66 -20.75
C LYS A 63 -6.24 22.36 -21.56
N PHE A 64 -6.69 21.28 -20.94
CA PHE A 64 -6.65 19.91 -21.48
C PHE A 64 -7.98 19.18 -21.26
N LYS A 65 -9.07 19.78 -21.77
CA LYS A 65 -10.44 19.28 -21.53
C LYS A 65 -10.60 17.81 -21.89
N VAL A 66 -10.26 17.44 -23.14
CA VAL A 66 -10.47 16.08 -23.67
C VAL A 66 -9.63 15.06 -22.90
N LEU A 67 -8.36 15.37 -22.65
CA LEU A 67 -7.46 14.50 -21.90
C LEU A 67 -7.95 14.29 -20.45
N THR A 68 -8.36 15.35 -19.77
CA THR A 68 -8.85 15.30 -18.38
C THR A 68 -10.08 14.38 -18.27
N PHE A 69 -11.06 14.55 -19.18
CA PHE A 69 -12.22 13.65 -19.23
C PHE A 69 -11.84 12.21 -19.58
N SER A 70 -10.87 12.01 -20.48
CA SER A 70 -10.40 10.66 -20.85
C SER A 70 -9.73 9.95 -19.68
N ILE A 71 -8.93 10.66 -18.88
CA ILE A 71 -8.31 10.14 -17.65
C ILE A 71 -9.40 9.74 -16.64
N PHE A 72 -10.41 10.61 -16.41
CA PHE A 72 -11.49 10.28 -15.48
C PHE A 72 -12.35 9.12 -15.91
N LEU A 73 -12.71 9.06 -17.20
CA LEU A 73 -13.43 7.92 -17.73
C LEU A 73 -12.62 6.63 -17.55
N PHE A 74 -11.32 6.67 -17.86
CA PHE A 74 -10.45 5.51 -17.73
C PHE A 74 -10.36 4.99 -16.29
N ILE A 75 -10.12 5.88 -15.32
CA ILE A 75 -10.13 5.51 -13.89
C ILE A 75 -11.48 4.93 -13.48
N SER A 76 -12.57 5.57 -13.89
CA SER A 76 -13.93 5.12 -13.53
C SER A 76 -14.22 3.72 -14.08
N MET A 77 -13.73 3.43 -15.29
CA MET A 77 -13.85 2.11 -15.90
C MET A 77 -12.94 1.06 -15.25
N ILE A 78 -11.75 1.42 -14.76
CA ILE A 78 -10.94 0.48 -13.96
C ILE A 78 -11.69 0.13 -12.66
N ILE A 79 -12.29 1.11 -11.98
CA ILE A 79 -13.06 0.88 -10.77
C ILE A 79 -14.27 -0.02 -11.06
N LEU A 80 -15.00 0.26 -12.13
CA LEU A 80 -16.14 -0.56 -12.56
C LEU A 80 -15.70 -2.00 -12.87
N HIS A 81 -14.63 -2.17 -13.64
CA HIS A 81 -14.07 -3.48 -13.99
C HIS A 81 -13.63 -4.28 -12.76
N SER A 82 -13.02 -3.61 -11.80
CA SER A 82 -12.62 -4.26 -10.54
C SER A 82 -13.86 -4.69 -9.75
N PHE A 83 -14.86 -3.81 -9.65
CA PHE A 83 -16.12 -4.10 -8.99
C PHE A 83 -16.85 -5.29 -9.63
N THR A 84 -16.90 -5.38 -10.97
CA THR A 84 -17.56 -6.49 -11.65
C THR A 84 -16.86 -7.82 -11.40
N HIS A 85 -15.52 -7.85 -11.36
CA HIS A 85 -14.78 -9.05 -10.98
C HIS A 85 -15.01 -9.46 -9.53
N PHE A 86 -14.96 -8.52 -8.58
CA PHE A 86 -15.15 -8.81 -7.16
C PHE A 86 -16.55 -9.36 -6.85
N TYR A 87 -17.58 -8.88 -7.55
CA TYR A 87 -18.97 -9.27 -7.30
C TYR A 87 -19.53 -10.22 -8.35
N LEU A 88 -18.70 -10.85 -9.19
CA LEU A 88 -19.12 -11.54 -10.41
C LEU A 88 -20.38 -12.43 -10.23
N PRO A 89 -20.45 -13.38 -9.26
CA PRO A 89 -21.65 -14.22 -9.10
C PRO A 89 -22.90 -13.45 -8.67
N SER A 90 -22.70 -12.34 -7.94
CA SER A 90 -23.77 -11.46 -7.46
C SER A 90 -24.40 -10.60 -8.55
N LEU A 91 -23.75 -10.49 -9.71
CA LEU A 91 -24.27 -9.70 -10.84
C LEU A 91 -25.39 -10.44 -11.58
N ARG A 92 -25.53 -11.75 -11.37
CA ARG A 92 -26.61 -12.54 -11.96
C ARG A 92 -27.94 -12.27 -11.24
N HIS A 93 -28.98 -12.04 -12.03
CA HIS A 93 -30.32 -11.79 -11.52
C HIS A 93 -30.80 -12.92 -10.59
N GLY A 94 -31.40 -12.55 -9.46
CA GLY A 94 -31.90 -13.49 -8.44
C GLY A 94 -30.83 -14.02 -7.47
N ILE A 95 -29.56 -13.60 -7.61
CA ILE A 95 -28.49 -13.93 -6.67
C ILE A 95 -28.26 -12.72 -5.76
N ALA A 96 -28.44 -12.91 -4.45
CA ALA A 96 -28.14 -11.87 -3.48
C ALA A 96 -26.68 -11.44 -3.57
N LEU A 97 -26.35 -10.21 -3.16
CA LEU A 97 -24.97 -9.74 -3.13
C LEU A 97 -24.13 -10.66 -2.23
N GLN A 98 -23.29 -11.49 -2.86
CA GLN A 98 -22.46 -12.50 -2.21
C GLN A 98 -21.12 -11.88 -1.84
N ASN A 99 -20.94 -11.73 -0.53
CA ASN A 99 -19.70 -11.31 0.11
C ASN A 99 -18.84 -12.55 0.43
N TYR A 100 -18.53 -13.43 -0.53
CA TYR A 100 -17.72 -14.63 -0.22
C TYR A 100 -16.23 -14.40 -0.53
N ILE A 101 -15.37 -14.69 0.44
CA ILE A 101 -13.95 -14.95 0.17
C ILE A 101 -13.66 -16.44 0.27
N LEU A 102 -12.79 -16.89 -0.63
CA LEU A 102 -12.16 -18.19 -0.61
C LEU A 102 -10.84 -18.13 0.21
N GLN A 103 -10.90 -17.92 1.54
CA GLN A 103 -9.90 -18.31 2.57
C GLN A 103 -10.07 -17.67 3.98
N ASN A 104 -9.36 -18.27 4.94
CA ASN A 104 -9.50 -18.23 6.41
C ASN A 104 -9.31 -16.90 7.17
N ASN A 105 -8.90 -15.77 6.56
CA ASN A 105 -8.59 -14.57 7.36
C ASN A 105 -8.62 -13.22 6.62
N ILE A 106 -9.11 -13.15 5.38
CA ILE A 106 -9.16 -11.87 4.65
C ILE A 106 -10.60 -11.56 4.30
N THR A 107 -11.00 -10.33 4.60
CA THR A 107 -12.32 -9.79 4.25
C THR A 107 -12.23 -9.08 2.90
N ALA A 108 -13.29 -9.13 2.08
CA ALA A 108 -13.30 -8.43 0.78
C ALA A 108 -13.16 -6.93 1.00
N ASP A 109 -13.55 -6.44 2.18
CA ASP A 109 -13.26 -5.08 2.64
C ASP A 109 -11.77 -4.77 2.69
N PHE A 110 -10.89 -5.69 3.08
CA PHE A 110 -9.44 -5.46 3.09
C PHE A 110 -8.90 -5.31 1.68
N GLU A 111 -9.24 -6.23 0.77
CA GLU A 111 -8.79 -6.23 -0.63
C GLU A 111 -9.37 -5.03 -1.40
N ILE A 112 -10.67 -4.76 -1.24
CA ILE A 112 -11.35 -3.59 -1.80
C ILE A 112 -10.77 -2.29 -1.22
N SER A 113 -10.44 -2.25 0.08
CA SER A 113 -9.83 -1.06 0.69
C SER A 113 -8.42 -0.81 0.18
N GLN A 114 -7.60 -1.84 -0.01
CA GLN A 114 -6.25 -1.72 -0.57
C GLN A 114 -6.31 -1.25 -2.03
N THR A 115 -7.12 -1.92 -2.85
CA THR A 115 -7.39 -1.55 -4.25
C THR A 115 -7.84 -0.09 -4.42
N ARG A 116 -8.77 0.36 -3.56
CA ARG A 116 -9.30 1.73 -3.56
C ARG A 116 -8.24 2.75 -3.15
N LEU A 117 -7.45 2.46 -2.10
CA LEU A 117 -6.41 3.37 -1.61
C LEU A 117 -5.33 3.62 -2.67
N TYR A 118 -4.99 2.60 -3.47
CA TYR A 118 -3.87 2.68 -4.41
C TYR A 118 -4.15 3.58 -5.60
N MET A 119 -5.32 3.42 -6.22
CA MET A 119 -5.74 4.32 -7.29
C MET A 119 -6.05 5.71 -6.77
N LEU A 120 -6.67 5.82 -5.59
CA LEU A 120 -7.05 7.11 -5.01
C LEU A 120 -5.85 8.06 -4.91
N PHE A 121 -4.72 7.62 -4.36
CA PHE A 121 -3.54 8.48 -4.25
C PHE A 121 -3.02 8.93 -5.61
N PHE A 122 -2.93 8.03 -6.58
CA PHE A 122 -2.48 8.39 -7.92
C PHE A 122 -3.40 9.44 -8.56
N VAL A 123 -4.71 9.27 -8.47
CA VAL A 123 -5.71 10.22 -9.00
C VAL A 123 -5.60 11.59 -8.32
N LEU A 124 -5.46 11.60 -6.98
CA LEU A 124 -5.35 12.83 -6.20
C LEU A 124 -4.10 13.64 -6.57
N PHE A 125 -3.02 13.00 -7.02
CA PHE A 125 -1.76 13.67 -7.33
C PHE A 125 -1.55 13.96 -8.81
N ILE A 126 -2.11 13.17 -9.74
CA ILE A 126 -1.81 13.30 -11.16
C ILE A 126 -2.30 14.63 -11.76
N ILE A 127 -3.53 15.06 -11.44
CA ILE A 127 -4.11 16.28 -12.02
C ILE A 127 -3.41 17.55 -11.49
N PRO A 128 -3.18 17.72 -10.16
CA PRO A 128 -2.36 18.85 -9.68
C PRO A 128 -0.95 18.86 -10.27
N ALA A 129 -0.32 17.68 -10.44
CA ALA A 129 0.99 17.59 -11.08
C ALA A 129 0.96 18.04 -12.55
N MET A 130 -0.08 17.66 -13.33
CA MET A 130 -0.26 18.14 -14.70
C MET A 130 -0.34 19.65 -14.78
N ASN A 131 -1.07 20.31 -13.87
CA ASN A 131 -1.13 21.77 -13.81
C ASN A 131 0.26 22.38 -13.57
N PHE A 132 0.97 21.88 -12.56
CA PHE A 132 2.30 22.35 -12.19
C PHE A 132 3.28 22.25 -13.36
N PHE A 133 3.34 21.09 -14.03
CA PHE A 133 4.26 20.88 -15.14
C PHE A 133 3.86 21.63 -16.41
N SER A 134 2.57 21.84 -16.66
CA SER A 134 2.10 22.66 -17.77
C SER A 134 2.57 24.12 -17.63
N ASP A 135 2.45 24.70 -16.44
CA ASP A 135 2.93 26.06 -16.20
C ASP A 135 4.47 26.13 -16.14
N LEU A 136 5.13 25.06 -15.69
CA LEU A 136 6.60 24.95 -15.71
C LEU A 136 7.15 25.00 -17.14
N PHE A 137 6.64 24.15 -18.04
CA PHE A 137 7.15 24.03 -19.41
C PHE A 137 6.74 25.20 -20.30
N SER A 138 5.60 25.83 -20.01
CA SER A 138 5.17 27.06 -20.68
C SER A 138 5.76 28.35 -20.09
N GLN A 139 6.66 28.24 -19.10
CA GLN A 139 7.31 29.38 -18.41
C GLN A 139 6.33 30.37 -17.74
N LYS A 140 5.13 29.90 -17.39
CA LYS A 140 4.11 30.68 -16.68
C LYS A 140 4.17 30.49 -15.16
N LEU A 141 4.93 29.51 -14.69
CA LEU A 141 5.07 29.21 -13.27
C LEU A 141 5.87 30.32 -12.57
N LYS A 142 5.29 30.90 -11.51
CA LYS A 142 5.98 31.91 -10.71
C LYS A 142 7.24 31.33 -10.07
N TYR A 143 8.31 32.12 -10.08
CA TYR A 143 9.61 31.76 -9.52
C TYR A 143 9.57 31.32 -8.04
N ILE A 144 8.63 31.86 -7.26
CA ILE A 144 8.44 31.45 -5.86
C ILE A 144 8.06 29.98 -5.73
N TYR A 145 7.23 29.45 -6.62
CA TYR A 145 6.81 28.04 -6.58
C TYR A 145 7.95 27.09 -6.94
N LEU A 146 8.80 27.48 -7.89
CA LEU A 146 10.05 26.76 -8.22
C LEU A 146 10.99 26.68 -7.01
N LYS A 147 11.16 27.81 -6.31
CA LYS A 147 11.97 27.88 -5.08
C LYS A 147 11.41 26.95 -4.01
N VAL A 148 10.11 27.03 -3.72
CA VAL A 148 9.46 26.20 -2.71
C VAL A 148 9.59 24.72 -3.06
N PHE A 149 9.32 24.32 -4.31
CA PHE A 149 9.49 22.95 -4.77
C PHE A 149 10.89 22.39 -4.43
N PHE A 150 11.92 23.15 -4.81
CA PHE A 150 13.32 22.75 -4.60
C PHE A 150 13.68 22.69 -3.11
N TYR A 151 13.28 23.68 -2.31
CA TYR A 151 13.56 23.70 -0.88
C TYR A 151 12.81 22.60 -0.13
N SER A 152 11.53 22.34 -0.45
CA SER A 152 10.77 21.23 0.13
C SER A 152 11.46 19.89 -0.12
N PHE A 153 11.99 19.68 -1.33
CA PHE A 153 12.69 18.44 -1.68
C PHE A 153 14.02 18.28 -0.91
N ILE A 154 14.83 19.35 -0.81
CA ILE A 154 16.09 19.32 -0.06
C ILE A 154 15.87 19.16 1.45
N ILE A 155 14.96 19.96 2.03
CA ILE A 155 14.65 19.89 3.47
C ILE A 155 14.12 18.50 3.81
N GLY A 156 13.21 17.96 2.98
CA GLY A 156 12.74 16.59 3.13
C GLY A 156 13.89 15.59 3.11
N ALA A 157 14.81 15.70 2.15
CA ALA A 157 15.94 14.76 2.06
C ALA A 157 16.85 14.83 3.29
N ILE A 158 17.16 16.04 3.78
CA ILE A 158 17.99 16.24 4.97
C ILE A 158 17.31 15.66 6.22
N LEU A 159 16.04 16.01 6.45
CA LEU A 159 15.30 15.56 7.62
C LEU A 159 15.16 14.03 7.64
N ASN A 160 14.75 13.42 6.53
CA ASN A 160 14.62 11.96 6.47
C ASN A 160 15.97 11.25 6.61
N SER A 161 17.03 11.81 6.04
CA SER A 161 18.36 11.20 6.17
C SER A 161 18.89 11.32 7.60
N PHE A 162 18.67 12.46 8.26
CA PHE A 162 19.04 12.63 9.66
C PHE A 162 18.26 11.66 10.57
N ILE A 163 16.94 11.56 10.39
CA ILE A 163 16.11 10.61 11.14
C ILE A 163 16.58 9.17 10.88
N ALA A 164 16.93 8.82 9.63
CA ALA A 164 17.45 7.50 9.28
C ALA A 164 18.75 7.16 9.99
N LEU A 165 19.69 8.08 9.99
CA LEU A 165 20.99 7.90 10.64
C LEU A 165 20.81 7.83 12.16
N TYR A 166 20.01 8.73 12.72
CA TYR A 166 19.71 8.74 14.15
C TYR A 166 19.08 7.41 14.60
N GLN A 167 18.08 6.92 13.86
CA GLN A 167 17.42 5.64 14.12
C GLN A 167 18.32 4.41 13.87
N GLY A 168 19.19 4.47 12.86
CA GLY A 168 20.13 3.40 12.56
C GLY A 168 21.27 3.28 13.58
N LEU A 169 21.62 4.39 14.25
CA LEU A 169 22.65 4.43 15.29
C LEU A 169 22.08 4.21 16.70
N ILE A 170 20.85 4.65 16.95
CA ILE A 170 20.20 4.57 18.27
C ILE A 170 18.93 3.73 18.10
N ASN A 171 18.92 2.53 18.69
CA ASN A 171 17.79 1.60 18.62
C ASN A 171 16.61 2.08 19.48
N LEU A 172 15.84 3.05 18.98
CA LEU A 172 14.64 3.56 19.63
C LEU A 172 13.41 2.74 19.19
N ASN A 173 13.16 1.64 19.89
CA ASN A 173 12.01 0.77 19.68
C ASN A 173 10.65 1.52 19.65
N PHE A 174 10.53 2.66 20.33
CA PHE A 174 9.27 3.42 20.42
C PHE A 174 8.86 4.12 19.11
N LEU A 175 9.80 4.70 18.34
CA LEU A 175 9.48 5.40 17.08
C LEU A 175 9.09 4.46 15.94
N ALA A 176 9.20 3.17 16.17
CA ALA A 176 9.06 2.13 15.18
C ALA A 176 7.90 1.18 15.46
N GLN A 177 7.16 1.41 16.54
CA GLN A 177 5.98 0.62 16.92
C GLN A 177 4.81 0.69 15.91
N GLY A 178 4.90 1.56 14.89
CA GLY A 178 3.92 1.74 13.82
C GLY A 178 4.25 1.09 12.47
N SER A 179 5.48 0.61 12.25
CA SER A 179 5.83 -0.14 11.04
C SER A 179 5.45 -1.61 11.28
N GLY A 180 4.16 -1.93 11.13
CA GLY A 180 3.60 -3.26 11.46
C GLY A 180 4.32 -4.48 10.86
N THR A 181 5.22 -4.28 9.89
CA THR A 181 6.09 -5.30 9.30
C THR A 181 7.41 -5.55 10.05
N SER A 182 7.91 -4.62 10.87
CA SER A 182 9.23 -4.74 11.52
C SER A 182 9.18 -5.47 12.88
N LEU A 183 8.12 -5.19 13.66
CA LEU A 183 7.93 -5.77 15.00
C LEU A 183 7.66 -7.26 14.95
N ALA A 184 6.81 -7.72 14.02
CA ALA A 184 6.48 -9.14 13.86
C ALA A 184 7.68 -9.97 13.38
N ALA A 185 8.70 -9.33 12.81
CA ALA A 185 9.89 -10.00 12.26
C ALA A 185 11.10 -9.98 13.21
N ASN A 186 10.98 -9.45 14.43
CA ASN A 186 12.09 -9.29 15.39
C ASN A 186 13.30 -8.51 14.82
N ARG A 187 13.05 -7.46 14.02
CA ARG A 187 14.10 -6.66 13.36
C ARG A 187 14.20 -5.26 13.97
N ALA A 188 15.37 -4.64 13.83
CA ALA A 188 15.60 -3.27 14.29
C ALA A 188 14.55 -2.33 13.65
N PRO A 189 13.64 -1.77 14.45
CA PRO A 189 12.28 -1.50 13.95
C PRO A 189 12.21 -0.23 13.06
N ALA A 190 13.30 0.54 12.99
CA ALA A 190 13.48 1.70 12.13
C ALA A 190 14.45 1.49 10.95
N LEU A 191 15.10 0.33 10.88
CA LEU A 191 15.82 -0.14 9.71
C LEU A 191 14.85 -1.02 8.93
N LEU A 192 14.09 -0.34 8.08
CA LEU A 192 13.13 -0.95 7.18
C LEU A 192 13.91 -1.69 6.09
N GLU A 193 14.47 -2.86 6.44
CA GLU A 193 15.08 -3.79 5.46
C GLU A 193 14.10 -4.05 4.28
N ASP A 194 12.79 -3.84 4.49
CA ASP A 194 11.72 -3.98 3.49
C ASP A 194 10.68 -2.84 3.40
N SER A 195 10.96 -1.59 3.80
CA SER A 195 10.10 -0.50 3.27
C SER A 195 10.58 -0.16 1.87
N GLY A 196 9.90 -0.73 0.87
CA GLY A 196 10.08 -0.32 -0.52
C GLY A 196 9.99 1.20 -0.69
N ILE A 197 9.23 1.88 0.20
CA ILE A 197 9.05 3.34 0.22
C ILE A 197 10.33 4.09 0.60
N ALA A 198 10.96 3.76 1.73
CA ALA A 198 12.17 4.47 2.15
C ALA A 198 13.31 4.20 1.17
N SER A 199 13.43 2.95 0.71
CA SER A 199 14.42 2.54 -0.27
C SER A 199 14.25 3.35 -1.57
N LEU A 200 13.02 3.45 -2.09
CA LEU A 200 12.69 4.26 -3.27
C LEU A 200 13.08 5.72 -3.04
N TYR A 201 12.67 6.29 -1.91
CA TYR A 201 12.95 7.69 -1.59
C TYR A 201 14.45 7.98 -1.54
N PHE A 202 15.24 7.22 -0.77
CA PHE A 202 16.68 7.45 -0.65
C PHE A 202 17.41 7.20 -1.95
N SER A 203 16.97 6.23 -2.77
CA SER A 203 17.56 6.05 -4.09
C SER A 203 17.32 7.28 -4.98
N ILE A 204 16.09 7.79 -5.01
CA ILE A 204 15.73 8.99 -5.78
C ILE A 204 16.55 10.20 -5.30
N THR A 205 16.56 10.48 -4.00
CA THR A 205 17.28 11.66 -3.48
C THR A 205 18.77 11.54 -3.71
N PHE A 206 19.37 10.38 -3.43
CA PHE A 206 20.78 10.13 -3.69
C PHE A 206 21.14 10.37 -5.15
N ILE A 207 20.45 9.74 -6.10
CA ILE A 207 20.79 9.82 -7.53
C ILE A 207 20.59 11.25 -8.05
N VAL A 208 19.49 11.91 -7.69
CA VAL A 208 19.23 13.29 -8.11
C VAL A 208 20.34 14.23 -7.61
N PHE A 209 20.69 14.17 -6.32
CA PHE A 209 21.74 15.05 -5.79
C PHE A 209 23.15 14.68 -6.27
N PHE A 210 23.41 13.39 -6.47
CA PHE A 210 24.67 12.91 -7.05
C PHE A 210 24.86 13.45 -8.46
N VAL A 211 23.87 13.33 -9.34
CA VAL A 211 23.97 13.88 -10.71
C VAL A 211 24.07 15.40 -10.68
N ALA A 212 23.34 16.07 -9.79
CA ALA A 212 23.39 17.52 -9.62
C ALA A 212 24.78 18.04 -9.24
N ALA A 213 25.50 17.31 -8.39
CA ALA A 213 26.86 17.68 -7.98
C ALA A 213 27.83 17.77 -9.17
N PHE A 214 27.56 17.05 -10.26
CA PHE A 214 28.39 17.04 -11.47
C PHE A 214 27.86 17.91 -12.62
N ASP A 215 26.72 18.59 -12.45
CA ASP A 215 26.15 19.47 -13.48
C ASP A 215 26.91 20.80 -13.54
N LYS A 216 27.47 21.13 -14.71
CA LYS A 216 28.28 22.34 -14.92
C LYS A 216 27.46 23.64 -14.86
N ILE A 217 26.13 23.55 -14.99
CA ILE A 217 25.25 24.73 -14.94
C ILE A 217 25.15 25.30 -13.52
N LEU A 218 25.38 24.48 -12.49
CA LEU A 218 25.27 24.89 -11.09
C LEU A 218 26.57 25.51 -10.56
N SER A 219 26.44 26.50 -9.68
CA SER A 219 27.59 27.14 -9.03
C SER A 219 28.41 26.14 -8.20
N SER A 220 29.72 26.35 -8.06
CA SER A 220 30.60 25.46 -7.28
C SER A 220 30.13 25.29 -5.83
N LYS A 221 29.67 26.37 -5.19
CA LYS A 221 29.12 26.34 -3.82
C LYS A 221 27.89 25.43 -3.73
N LEU A 222 26.95 25.58 -4.67
CA LEU A 222 25.74 24.76 -4.69
C LEU A 222 26.06 23.30 -5.01
N ARG A 223 26.99 23.02 -5.93
CA ARG A 223 27.46 21.66 -6.22
C ARG A 223 28.06 20.99 -4.98
N GLY A 224 28.90 21.69 -4.23
CA GLY A 224 29.47 21.19 -2.98
C GLY A 224 28.39 20.88 -1.93
N PHE A 225 27.40 21.77 -1.77
CA PHE A 225 26.27 21.52 -0.87
C PHE A 225 25.43 20.31 -1.31
N LEU A 226 25.06 20.22 -2.59
CA LEU A 226 24.28 19.08 -3.09
C LEU A 226 25.05 17.76 -3.02
N PHE A 227 26.38 17.80 -3.18
CA PHE A 227 27.23 16.63 -2.94
C PHE A 227 27.15 16.17 -1.48
N LEU A 228 27.21 17.09 -0.50
CA LEU A 228 27.02 16.75 0.91
C LEU A 228 25.64 16.13 1.19
N VAL A 229 24.58 16.69 0.61
CA VAL A 229 23.22 16.12 0.72
C VAL A 229 23.15 14.72 0.06
N SER A 230 23.88 14.49 -1.03
CA SER A 230 23.96 13.16 -1.66
C SER A 230 24.66 12.14 -0.75
N LEU A 231 25.77 12.51 -0.08
CA LEU A 231 26.45 11.65 0.87
C LEU A 231 25.58 11.33 2.08
N LEU A 232 24.83 12.33 2.58
CA LEU A 232 23.88 12.13 3.67
C LEU A 232 22.74 11.18 3.27
N SER A 233 22.23 11.29 2.04
CA SER A 233 21.21 10.38 1.51
C SER A 233 21.76 8.97 1.29
N LEU A 234 23.02 8.85 0.84
CA LEU A 234 23.70 7.58 0.68
C LEU A 234 23.89 6.86 2.01
N SER A 235 24.42 7.55 3.03
CA SER A 235 24.63 6.96 4.36
C SER A 235 23.32 6.55 5.01
N ALA A 236 22.27 7.37 4.88
CA ALA A 236 20.91 7.03 5.31
C ALA A 236 20.35 5.79 4.59
N GLY A 237 20.57 5.69 3.28
CA GLY A 237 20.16 4.52 2.49
C GLY A 237 20.93 3.24 2.84
N ILE A 238 22.24 3.34 3.11
CA ILE A 238 23.07 2.22 3.61
C ILE A 238 22.59 1.77 4.99
N MET A 239 22.20 2.72 5.87
CA MET A 239 21.61 2.35 7.16
C MET A 239 20.32 1.56 6.97
N ASN A 240 19.46 1.96 6.01
CA ASN A 240 18.22 1.24 5.69
C ASN A 240 18.43 -0.20 5.21
N ASP A 241 19.61 -0.52 4.67
CA ASP A 241 20.07 -1.84 4.26
C ASP A 241 19.13 -2.66 3.34
N SER A 242 18.35 -1.98 2.49
CA SER A 242 17.46 -2.66 1.55
C SER A 242 18.17 -3.06 0.25
N ARG A 243 17.91 -4.28 -0.22
CA ARG A 243 18.35 -4.79 -1.53
C ARG A 243 17.94 -3.86 -2.67
N SER A 244 16.69 -3.39 -2.62
CA SER A 244 16.10 -2.51 -3.64
C SER A 244 16.82 -1.16 -3.73
N PHE A 245 17.32 -0.62 -2.60
CA PHE A 245 18.11 0.61 -2.57
C PHE A 245 19.43 0.42 -3.30
N TYR A 246 20.21 -0.61 -2.95
CA TYR A 246 21.51 -0.86 -3.57
C TYR A 246 21.39 -1.09 -5.08
N LEU A 247 20.42 -1.92 -5.51
CA LEU A 247 20.20 -2.22 -6.93
C LEU A 247 19.79 -0.97 -7.72
N ALA A 248 18.83 -0.19 -7.21
CA ALA A 248 18.39 1.03 -7.89
C ALA A 248 19.52 2.07 -7.99
N CYS A 249 20.31 2.26 -6.93
CA CYS A 249 21.46 3.15 -6.92
C CYS A 249 22.56 2.71 -7.88
N ALA A 250 22.97 1.44 -7.81
CA ALA A 250 24.04 0.89 -8.64
C ALA A 250 23.72 1.00 -10.13
N LEU A 251 22.49 0.63 -10.53
CA LEU A 251 22.07 0.69 -11.93
C LEU A 251 21.90 2.12 -12.42
N SER A 252 21.33 3.01 -11.62
CA SER A 252 21.18 4.42 -12.01
C SER A 252 22.53 5.13 -12.16
N ILE A 253 23.48 4.86 -11.27
CA ILE A 253 24.86 5.32 -11.43
C ILE A 253 25.49 4.71 -12.69
N SER A 254 25.30 3.41 -12.93
CA SER A 254 25.84 2.75 -14.12
C SER A 254 25.33 3.40 -15.41
N ILE A 255 24.02 3.68 -15.51
CA ILE A 255 23.43 4.38 -16.65
C ILE A 255 24.01 5.81 -16.79
N PHE A 256 24.16 6.53 -15.69
CA PHE A 256 24.81 7.85 -15.69
C PHE A 256 26.26 7.80 -16.17
N LEU A 257 27.04 6.82 -15.70
CA LEU A 257 28.43 6.64 -16.10
C LEU A 257 28.54 6.22 -17.57
N ILE A 258 27.71 5.28 -18.04
CA ILE A 258 27.68 4.83 -19.44
C ILE A 258 27.34 6.01 -20.37
N THR A 259 26.31 6.81 -20.03
CA THR A 259 25.93 7.98 -20.84
C THR A 259 27.04 9.03 -20.88
N ARG A 260 27.75 9.24 -19.76
CA ARG A 260 28.90 10.15 -19.70
C ARG A 260 30.10 9.59 -20.49
N LEU A 261 30.39 8.30 -20.37
CA LEU A 261 31.44 7.61 -21.11
C LEU A 261 31.19 7.69 -22.62
N TYR A 262 29.96 7.43 -23.07
CA TYR A 262 29.57 7.58 -24.46
C TYR A 262 29.86 8.99 -25.00
N ASN A 263 29.50 10.03 -24.24
CA ASN A 263 29.78 11.42 -24.61
C ASN A 263 31.28 11.72 -24.67
N LEU A 264 32.08 11.16 -23.75
CA LEU A 264 33.54 11.32 -23.74
C LEU A 264 34.21 10.60 -24.93
N ILE A 265 33.74 9.40 -25.27
CA ILE A 265 34.20 8.64 -26.45
C ILE A 265 33.89 9.43 -27.72
N LYS A 266 32.66 9.92 -27.86
CA LYS A 266 32.25 10.76 -29.01
C LYS A 266 33.14 11.99 -29.15
N ASN A 267 33.55 12.59 -28.04
CA ASN A 267 34.42 13.77 -28.02
C ASN A 267 35.93 13.43 -28.04
N LYS A 268 36.31 12.16 -28.28
CA LYS A 268 37.70 11.67 -28.33
C LYS A 268 38.54 11.99 -27.09
N GLN A 269 37.92 12.10 -25.90
CA GLN A 269 38.59 12.45 -24.65
C GLN A 269 39.17 11.23 -23.90
N TYR A 270 39.98 10.41 -24.58
CA TYR A 270 40.43 9.10 -24.07
C TYR A 270 41.24 9.17 -22.76
N LYS A 271 42.03 10.22 -22.53
CA LYS A 271 42.73 10.44 -21.25
C LYS A 271 41.76 10.57 -20.08
N PHE A 272 40.63 11.26 -20.29
CA PHE A 272 39.63 11.45 -19.24
C PHE A 272 38.87 10.15 -18.94
N ILE A 273 38.68 9.29 -19.96
CA ILE A 273 38.10 7.96 -19.78
C ILE A 273 38.99 7.08 -18.89
N PHE A 274 40.30 7.10 -19.12
CA PHE A 274 41.27 6.36 -18.31
C PHE A 274 41.28 6.83 -16.84
N TYR A 275 41.32 8.15 -16.59
CA TYR A 275 41.24 8.67 -15.22
C TYR A 275 39.90 8.33 -14.54
N LEU A 276 38.78 8.44 -15.25
CA LEU A 276 37.46 8.12 -14.71
C LEU A 276 37.36 6.64 -14.29
N SER A 277 37.87 5.73 -15.12
CA SER A 277 37.83 4.29 -14.84
C SER A 277 38.68 3.90 -13.63
N ILE A 278 39.88 4.47 -13.47
CA ILE A 278 40.71 4.28 -12.28
C ILE A 278 40.00 4.79 -11.02
N ILE A 279 39.43 5.99 -11.07
CA ILE A 279 38.74 6.60 -9.93
C ILE A 279 37.51 5.76 -9.52
N ILE A 280 36.72 5.29 -10.49
CA ILE A 280 35.57 4.43 -10.21
C ILE A 280 36.02 3.10 -9.61
N SER A 281 37.07 2.47 -10.16
CA SER A 281 37.60 1.20 -9.64
C SER A 281 38.13 1.33 -8.21
N SER A 282 38.85 2.41 -7.92
CA SER A 282 39.37 2.66 -6.56
C SER A 282 38.26 3.01 -5.56
N ILE A 283 37.29 3.85 -5.93
CA ILE A 283 36.13 4.15 -5.07
C ILE A 283 35.29 2.89 -4.81
N SER A 284 35.01 2.09 -5.85
CA SER A 284 34.24 0.85 -5.69
C SER A 284 34.97 -0.17 -4.82
N GLY A 285 36.30 -0.29 -4.95
CA GLY A 285 37.13 -1.12 -4.07
C GLY A 285 37.04 -0.69 -2.60
N VAL A 286 37.19 0.62 -2.31
CA VAL A 286 37.04 1.16 -0.95
C VAL A 286 35.64 0.92 -0.41
N LEU A 287 34.62 1.17 -1.24
CA LEU A 287 33.22 1.02 -0.84
C LEU A 287 32.86 -0.46 -0.57
N LEU A 288 33.41 -1.40 -1.34
CA LEU A 288 33.29 -2.85 -1.09
C LEU A 288 33.92 -3.24 0.25
N ILE A 289 35.13 -2.76 0.55
CA ILE A 289 35.81 -3.04 1.83
C ILE A 289 34.98 -2.48 3.00
N VAL A 290 34.48 -1.25 2.87
CA VAL A 290 33.63 -0.62 3.88
C VAL A 290 32.36 -1.43 4.10
N LEU A 291 31.64 -1.78 3.03
CA LEU A 291 30.39 -2.54 3.14
C LEU A 291 30.59 -3.96 3.69
N GLN A 292 31.71 -4.62 3.38
CA GLN A 292 32.06 -5.92 3.96
C GLN A 292 32.28 -5.83 5.47
N ASN A 293 32.90 -4.74 5.95
CA ASN A 293 33.15 -4.53 7.38
C ASN A 293 31.88 -4.20 8.19
N PHE A 294 30.81 -3.72 7.54
CA PHE A 294 29.56 -3.35 8.22
C PHE A 294 28.56 -4.52 8.41
N ASP A 295 28.93 -5.75 8.01
CA ASP A 295 28.11 -6.97 8.12
C ASP A 295 26.62 -6.78 7.73
N LYS A 296 26.40 -6.09 6.61
CA LYS A 296 25.06 -5.75 6.13
C LYS A 296 24.40 -6.92 5.41
N THR A 297 23.25 -7.37 5.91
CA THR A 297 22.56 -8.60 5.47
C THR A 297 22.03 -8.43 4.04
N GLY A 298 21.48 -7.26 3.72
CA GLY A 298 20.92 -6.95 2.40
C GLY A 298 22.00 -6.96 1.31
N PHE A 299 23.16 -6.37 1.60
CA PHE A 299 24.31 -6.36 0.70
C PHE A 299 24.93 -7.75 0.52
N LYS A 300 25.12 -8.52 1.61
CA LYS A 300 25.60 -9.91 1.56
C LYS A 300 24.70 -10.80 0.70
N ARG A 301 23.38 -10.67 0.82
CA ARG A 301 22.42 -11.40 -0.03
C ARG A 301 22.56 -11.06 -1.51
N ILE A 302 22.84 -9.81 -1.87
CA ILE A 302 23.10 -9.44 -3.27
C ILE A 302 24.39 -10.10 -3.77
N ILE A 303 25.47 -10.02 -2.99
CA ILE A 303 26.76 -10.63 -3.37
C ILE A 303 26.62 -12.14 -3.53
N ASN A 304 26.07 -12.83 -2.52
CA ASN A 304 25.87 -14.27 -2.57
C ASN A 304 24.95 -14.65 -3.72
N GLY A 305 23.85 -13.93 -3.91
CA GLY A 305 22.95 -14.13 -5.02
C GLY A 305 23.65 -13.99 -6.38
N ILE A 306 24.52 -12.99 -6.58
CA ILE A 306 25.31 -12.81 -7.81
C ILE A 306 26.33 -13.95 -8.00
N LEU A 307 27.01 -14.38 -6.93
CA LEU A 307 28.01 -15.45 -6.98
C LEU A 307 27.37 -16.83 -7.23
N GLU A 308 26.13 -17.03 -6.78
CA GLU A 308 25.36 -18.26 -6.92
C GLU A 308 24.45 -18.29 -8.17
N ILE A 309 24.50 -17.25 -9.03
CA ILE A 309 23.72 -17.24 -10.28
C ILE A 309 24.19 -18.39 -11.15
N ASN A 310 23.35 -19.42 -11.22
CA ASN A 310 23.47 -20.45 -12.22
C ASN A 310 22.91 -19.84 -13.51
N TRP A 311 23.76 -19.58 -14.51
CA TRP A 311 23.40 -18.89 -15.78
C TRP A 311 22.44 -19.68 -16.69
N ASN A 312 21.68 -20.61 -16.13
CA ASN A 312 20.53 -21.21 -16.79
C ASN A 312 19.41 -20.17 -16.81
N PHE A 313 19.06 -19.70 -18.01
CA PHE A 313 18.15 -18.57 -18.33
C PHE A 313 16.70 -18.64 -17.78
N ASN A 314 16.38 -19.48 -16.79
CA ASN A 314 15.04 -19.50 -16.20
C ASN A 314 14.88 -18.36 -15.18
N LEU A 315 14.04 -17.38 -15.54
CA LEU A 315 13.77 -16.20 -14.74
C LEU A 315 13.24 -16.56 -13.33
N LEU A 316 12.38 -17.58 -13.21
CA LEU A 316 11.84 -17.99 -11.92
C LEU A 316 12.91 -18.57 -10.99
N SER A 317 13.83 -19.40 -11.51
CA SER A 317 14.92 -19.94 -10.70
C SER A 317 15.90 -18.85 -10.25
N MET A 318 16.14 -17.84 -11.10
CA MET A 318 16.95 -16.67 -10.71
C MET A 318 16.27 -15.89 -9.58
N TYR A 319 14.97 -15.58 -9.70
CA TYR A 319 14.22 -14.89 -8.64
C TYR A 319 14.20 -15.70 -7.33
N GLN A 320 14.09 -17.03 -7.43
CA GLN A 320 13.99 -17.91 -6.26
C GLN A 320 15.24 -17.87 -5.38
N GLN A 321 16.41 -17.70 -5.99
CA GLN A 321 17.68 -17.56 -5.27
C GLN A 321 17.73 -16.26 -4.46
N PHE A 322 17.11 -15.18 -4.94
CA PHE A 322 17.05 -13.91 -4.23
C PHE A 322 15.93 -13.86 -3.20
N ASP A 323 14.74 -14.37 -3.54
CA ASP A 323 13.54 -14.29 -2.69
C ASP A 323 12.48 -15.34 -3.06
N TYR A 324 12.38 -16.38 -2.23
CA TYR A 324 11.42 -17.47 -2.42
C TYR A 324 9.95 -16.99 -2.39
N GLN A 325 9.59 -16.14 -1.43
CA GLN A 325 8.22 -15.64 -1.31
C GLN A 325 7.83 -14.83 -2.54
N ARG A 326 8.70 -13.92 -2.97
CA ARG A 326 8.41 -13.04 -4.11
C ARG A 326 8.33 -13.80 -5.43
N THR A 327 9.09 -14.89 -5.56
CA THR A 327 9.03 -15.79 -6.71
C THR A 327 7.68 -16.50 -6.77
N LYS A 328 7.18 -16.99 -5.64
CA LYS A 328 5.87 -17.65 -5.56
C LYS A 328 4.73 -16.70 -5.89
N HIS A 329 4.80 -15.45 -5.45
CA HIS A 329 3.87 -14.40 -5.89
C HIS A 329 3.91 -14.17 -7.40
N LEU A 330 5.10 -14.19 -8.01
CA LEU A 330 5.25 -14.07 -9.46
C LEU A 330 4.66 -15.28 -10.19
N GLU A 331 4.86 -16.51 -9.71
CA GLU A 331 4.22 -17.72 -10.26
C GLU A 331 2.70 -17.60 -10.26
N ILE A 332 2.13 -17.13 -9.15
CA ILE A 332 0.69 -16.87 -8.99
C ILE A 332 0.20 -15.84 -10.01
N MET A 333 0.93 -14.73 -10.19
CA MET A 333 0.59 -13.72 -11.22
C MET A 333 0.66 -14.30 -12.63
N LEU A 334 1.68 -15.10 -12.94
CA LEU A 334 1.82 -15.72 -14.25
C LEU A 334 0.70 -16.73 -14.54
N HIS A 335 0.25 -17.48 -13.53
CA HIS A 335 -0.93 -18.34 -13.64
C HIS A 335 -2.20 -17.53 -13.88
N SER A 336 -2.40 -16.43 -13.13
CA SER A 336 -3.54 -15.54 -13.33
C SER A 336 -3.55 -14.92 -14.74
N ILE A 337 -2.39 -14.45 -15.22
CA ILE A 337 -2.22 -13.94 -16.59
C ILE A 337 -2.59 -15.02 -17.60
N ARG A 338 -2.09 -16.26 -17.43
CA ARG A 338 -2.39 -17.35 -18.36
C ARG A 338 -3.89 -17.64 -18.47
N ASP A 339 -4.59 -17.64 -17.34
CA ASP A 339 -6.00 -18.00 -17.28
C ASP A 339 -6.91 -16.84 -17.72
N HIS A 340 -6.50 -15.59 -17.53
CA HIS A 340 -7.37 -14.41 -17.70
C HIS A 340 -6.80 -13.31 -18.62
N PHE A 341 -5.76 -13.58 -19.42
CA PHE A 341 -5.05 -12.56 -20.21
C PHE A 341 -5.92 -11.57 -21.00
N PRO A 342 -7.00 -11.96 -21.70
CA PRO A 342 -7.74 -11.01 -22.53
C PRO A 342 -8.41 -9.89 -21.73
N ILE A 343 -8.92 -10.20 -20.53
CA ILE A 343 -9.76 -9.29 -19.73
C ILE A 343 -9.04 -8.84 -18.45
N GLY A 344 -8.17 -9.69 -17.90
CA GLY A 344 -7.58 -9.54 -16.57
C GLY A 344 -8.52 -10.08 -15.48
N THR A 345 -8.11 -9.91 -14.22
CA THR A 345 -8.88 -10.33 -13.04
C THR A 345 -9.44 -9.17 -12.22
N GLY A 346 -9.33 -7.93 -12.71
CA GLY A 346 -9.70 -6.72 -11.98
C GLY A 346 -8.55 -6.15 -11.15
N PHE A 347 -8.49 -4.82 -11.00
CA PHE A 347 -7.44 -4.17 -10.22
C PHE A 347 -7.50 -4.60 -8.76
N GLY A 348 -6.34 -4.88 -8.15
CA GLY A 348 -6.20 -5.33 -6.76
C GLY A 348 -6.74 -6.73 -6.45
N SER A 349 -6.98 -7.56 -7.46
CA SER A 349 -7.37 -8.97 -7.34
C SER A 349 -6.21 -9.93 -6.99
N PHE A 350 -5.00 -9.41 -6.70
CA PHE A 350 -3.86 -10.28 -6.40
C PHE A 350 -4.13 -11.19 -5.19
N ALA A 351 -4.82 -10.70 -4.16
CA ALA A 351 -5.08 -11.49 -2.96
C ALA A 351 -6.10 -12.63 -3.19
N THR A 352 -7.12 -12.40 -4.02
CA THR A 352 -8.03 -13.49 -4.45
C THR A 352 -7.28 -14.52 -5.29
N ASN A 353 -6.48 -14.06 -6.27
CA ASN A 353 -5.64 -14.92 -7.11
C ASN A 353 -4.62 -15.71 -6.28
N PHE A 354 -4.04 -15.09 -5.24
CA PHE A 354 -3.06 -15.71 -4.37
C PHE A 354 -3.61 -16.99 -3.74
N TYR A 355 -4.79 -16.94 -3.15
CA TYR A 355 -5.40 -18.10 -2.54
C TYR A 355 -5.96 -19.11 -3.54
N GLN A 356 -6.29 -18.65 -4.74
CA GLN A 356 -6.73 -19.50 -5.83
C GLN A 356 -5.59 -20.35 -6.41
N TYR A 357 -4.41 -19.77 -6.62
CA TYR A 357 -3.28 -20.44 -7.27
C TYR A 357 -2.21 -20.98 -6.31
N LYS A 358 -2.24 -20.61 -5.02
CA LYS A 358 -1.33 -21.17 -4.01
C LYS A 358 -1.56 -22.67 -3.83
N LYS A 359 -0.48 -23.45 -3.91
CA LYS A 359 -0.53 -24.91 -3.72
C LYS A 359 -0.63 -25.25 -2.22
N SER A 360 -1.29 -26.37 -1.92
CA SER A 360 -1.36 -26.89 -0.55
C SER A 360 0.03 -27.18 0.02
N GLY A 361 0.26 -26.85 1.29
CA GLY A 361 1.55 -27.03 1.97
C GLY A 361 2.61 -25.96 1.70
N GLU A 362 2.40 -25.02 0.77
CA GLU A 362 3.35 -23.92 0.53
C GLU A 362 3.36 -22.93 1.71
N GLN A 363 4.52 -22.72 2.34
CA GLN A 363 4.73 -21.73 3.41
C GLN A 363 4.92 -20.30 2.85
N VAL A 364 4.05 -19.89 1.93
CA VAL A 364 4.05 -18.55 1.33
C VAL A 364 2.93 -17.73 1.97
N GLU A 365 3.25 -16.52 2.42
CA GLU A 365 2.29 -15.58 3.00
C GLU A 365 1.75 -14.63 1.92
N LEU A 366 0.52 -14.13 2.11
CA LEU A 366 0.00 -13.08 1.24
C LEU A 366 0.75 -11.78 1.52
N ASP A 367 1.21 -11.13 0.47
CA ASP A 367 1.78 -9.78 0.51
C ASP A 367 1.38 -9.02 -0.77
N LEU A 368 1.81 -7.77 -0.90
CA LEU A 368 1.64 -6.97 -2.10
C LEU A 368 2.31 -7.64 -3.32
N PRO A 369 1.72 -7.49 -4.52
CA PRO A 369 2.32 -8.01 -5.72
C PRO A 369 3.72 -7.43 -5.92
N THR A 370 4.61 -8.29 -6.37
CA THR A 370 6.06 -8.10 -6.32
C THR A 370 6.60 -7.36 -7.52
N ASN A 371 5.76 -7.11 -8.51
CA ASN A 371 6.16 -6.48 -9.74
C ASN A 371 4.96 -5.73 -10.31
N MET A 372 5.08 -4.42 -10.44
CA MET A 372 4.02 -3.56 -10.97
C MET A 372 3.62 -3.97 -12.39
N TYR A 373 4.57 -4.36 -13.23
CA TYR A 373 4.31 -4.74 -14.62
C TYR A 373 3.47 -6.02 -14.70
N PHE A 374 3.90 -7.09 -14.04
CA PHE A 374 3.15 -8.35 -14.03
C PHE A 374 1.82 -8.20 -13.30
N SER A 375 1.76 -7.40 -12.23
CA SER A 375 0.50 -7.10 -11.54
C SER A 375 -0.48 -6.38 -12.46
N LEU A 376 -0.04 -5.33 -13.17
CA LEU A 376 -0.90 -4.61 -14.11
C LEU A 376 -1.41 -5.50 -15.24
N ILE A 377 -0.56 -6.39 -15.77
CA ILE A 377 -0.96 -7.35 -16.82
C ILE A 377 -1.93 -8.39 -16.25
N SER A 378 -1.68 -8.90 -15.04
CA SER A 378 -2.58 -9.85 -14.37
C SER A 378 -3.96 -9.23 -14.12
N GLU A 379 -3.98 -7.99 -13.65
CA GLU A 379 -5.21 -7.31 -13.22
C GLU A 379 -6.03 -6.73 -14.37
N LEU A 380 -5.36 -6.19 -15.41
CA LEU A 380 -6.02 -5.50 -16.54
C LEU A 380 -5.86 -6.23 -17.87
N GLY A 381 -5.21 -7.39 -17.90
CA GLY A 381 -5.03 -8.19 -19.10
C GLY A 381 -4.32 -7.43 -20.22
N ILE A 382 -4.90 -7.47 -21.42
CA ILE A 382 -4.38 -6.77 -22.61
C ILE A 382 -4.28 -5.25 -22.41
N ILE A 383 -5.17 -4.64 -21.62
CA ILE A 383 -5.08 -3.22 -21.30
C ILE A 383 -3.85 -2.94 -20.44
N GLY A 384 -3.54 -3.84 -19.50
CA GLY A 384 -2.31 -3.76 -18.71
C GLY A 384 -1.09 -3.66 -19.63
N VAL A 385 -0.99 -4.55 -20.63
CA VAL A 385 0.09 -4.53 -21.63
C VAL A 385 0.11 -3.20 -22.40
N LEU A 386 -1.05 -2.73 -22.87
CA LEU A 386 -1.16 -1.47 -23.61
C LEU A 386 -0.72 -0.26 -22.78
N LEU A 387 -1.09 -0.20 -21.49
CA LEU A 387 -0.65 0.85 -20.57
C LEU A 387 0.85 0.83 -20.33
N LEU A 388 1.44 -0.37 -20.23
CA LEU A 388 2.88 -0.50 -20.07
C LEU A 388 3.61 0.01 -21.31
N ILE A 389 3.20 -0.42 -22.51
CA ILE A 389 3.76 0.08 -23.76
C ILE A 389 3.57 1.60 -23.87
N PHE A 390 2.37 2.09 -23.57
CA PHE A 390 2.05 3.52 -23.59
C PHE A 390 2.94 4.33 -22.63
N SER A 391 3.12 3.87 -21.39
CA SER A 391 3.98 4.53 -20.41
C SER A 391 5.45 4.51 -20.83
N LEU A 392 5.95 3.39 -21.37
CA LEU A 392 7.31 3.27 -21.90
C LEU A 392 7.55 4.20 -23.10
N VAL A 393 6.58 4.33 -24.02
CA VAL A 393 6.67 5.26 -25.16
C VAL A 393 6.72 6.71 -24.68
N ILE A 394 5.88 7.10 -23.73
CA ILE A 394 5.90 8.46 -23.17
C ILE A 394 7.24 8.73 -22.46
N LEU A 395 7.73 7.79 -21.66
CA LEU A 395 9.01 7.91 -20.95
C LEU A 395 10.19 7.99 -21.92
N THR A 396 10.28 7.07 -22.88
CA THR A 396 11.37 7.08 -23.88
C THR A 396 11.36 8.37 -24.71
N HIS A 397 10.19 8.85 -25.12
CA HIS A 397 10.08 10.14 -25.79
C HIS A 397 10.59 11.30 -24.92
N PHE A 398 10.24 11.31 -23.64
CA PHE A 398 10.72 12.29 -22.67
C PHE A 398 12.26 12.24 -22.53
N PHE A 399 12.84 11.04 -22.44
CA PHE A 399 14.29 10.85 -22.36
C PHE A 399 15.03 11.28 -23.63
N TRP A 400 14.48 11.00 -24.81
CA TRP A 400 15.15 11.19 -26.10
C TRP A 400 14.97 12.60 -26.67
N LYS A 401 13.77 13.17 -26.55
CA LYS A 401 13.44 14.50 -27.12
C LYS A 401 13.80 15.66 -26.21
N GLN A 402 14.67 15.42 -25.23
CA GLN A 402 15.24 16.44 -24.36
C GLN A 402 16.26 17.30 -25.14
N LYS A 403 15.83 17.98 -26.20
CA LYS A 403 16.64 19.04 -26.80
C LYS A 403 16.83 20.12 -25.73
N ASN A 404 18.07 20.60 -25.61
CA ASN A 404 18.44 21.74 -24.79
C ASN A 404 17.61 22.96 -25.24
N ASN A 405 16.44 23.15 -24.63
CA ASN A 405 15.83 24.47 -24.59
C ASN A 405 16.72 25.29 -23.66
N ASN A 406 17.66 26.02 -24.27
CA ASN A 406 18.61 26.89 -23.58
C ASN A 406 17.92 28.07 -22.86
N ASP A 407 16.61 28.26 -23.07
CA ASP A 407 15.86 29.41 -22.55
C ASP A 407 15.13 29.14 -21.22
N LEU A 408 15.29 27.95 -20.61
CA LEU A 408 14.71 27.69 -19.29
C LEU A 408 15.61 28.26 -18.20
N GLU A 409 15.03 29.00 -17.25
CA GLU A 409 15.71 29.39 -16.02
C GLU A 409 16.40 28.19 -15.36
N ILE A 410 17.59 28.39 -14.77
CA ILE A 410 18.42 27.32 -14.16
C ILE A 410 17.61 26.39 -13.24
N LYS A 411 16.64 26.92 -12.49
CA LYS A 411 15.79 26.13 -11.59
C LYS A 411 14.76 25.27 -12.33
N SER A 412 14.18 25.80 -13.40
CA SER A 412 13.28 25.05 -14.28
C SER A 412 14.04 23.98 -15.06
N TYR A 413 15.29 24.27 -15.46
CA TYR A 413 16.21 23.28 -16.03
C TYR A 413 16.49 22.15 -15.02
N PHE A 414 16.78 22.50 -13.76
CA PHE A 414 17.03 21.51 -12.71
C PHE A 414 15.83 20.57 -12.48
N ILE A 415 14.61 21.12 -12.34
CA ILE A 415 13.40 20.31 -12.13
C ILE A 415 13.13 19.42 -13.36
N LYS A 416 13.15 19.99 -14.57
CA LYS A 416 12.85 19.28 -15.81
C LYS A 416 13.87 18.20 -16.15
N ASN A 417 15.16 18.53 -16.12
CA ASN A 417 16.20 17.67 -16.68
C ASN A 417 16.92 16.81 -15.65
N LEU A 418 16.95 17.25 -14.39
CA LEU A 418 17.74 16.58 -13.37
C LEU A 418 16.85 15.82 -12.39
N LEU A 419 15.82 16.45 -11.85
CA LEU A 419 14.93 15.77 -10.93
C LEU A 419 14.05 14.72 -11.65
N ILE A 420 13.28 15.12 -12.67
CA ILE A 420 12.33 14.21 -13.35
C ILE A 420 13.02 13.08 -14.14
N LYS A 421 14.14 13.38 -14.81
CA LYS A 421 14.86 12.41 -15.64
C LYS A 421 15.47 11.28 -14.81
N TRP A 422 16.02 11.62 -13.64
CA TRP A 422 16.74 10.65 -12.83
C TRP A 422 15.82 9.97 -11.80
N THR A 423 14.71 10.60 -11.41
CA THR A 423 13.66 9.92 -10.62
C THR A 423 13.01 8.78 -11.41
N SER A 424 12.79 8.96 -12.72
CA SER A 424 12.09 7.96 -13.55
C SER A 424 12.87 6.66 -13.70
N ILE A 425 14.21 6.71 -13.71
CA ILE A 425 15.06 5.52 -13.73
C ILE A 425 14.87 4.71 -12.44
N SER A 426 15.00 5.36 -11.27
CA SER A 426 14.77 4.69 -9.99
C SER A 426 13.37 4.11 -9.92
N LEU A 427 12.34 4.89 -10.25
CA LEU A 427 10.95 4.42 -10.24
C LEU A 427 10.75 3.20 -11.14
N LEU A 428 11.28 3.22 -12.36
CA LEU A 428 11.19 2.07 -13.27
C LEU A 428 11.81 0.81 -12.66
N PHE A 429 12.97 0.92 -12.02
CA PHE A 429 13.56 -0.23 -11.31
C PHE A 429 12.73 -0.70 -10.13
N TYR A 430 12.21 0.23 -9.32
CA TYR A 430 11.32 -0.16 -8.23
C TYR A 430 10.01 -0.78 -8.73
N ALA A 431 9.49 -0.38 -9.89
CA ALA A 431 8.34 -1.01 -10.52
C ALA A 431 8.59 -2.49 -10.87
N PHE A 432 9.85 -2.87 -11.18
CA PHE A 432 10.23 -4.27 -11.40
C PHE A 432 10.29 -5.10 -10.11
N ILE A 433 10.47 -4.46 -8.96
CA ILE A 433 10.71 -5.10 -7.67
C ILE A 433 9.49 -4.98 -6.73
N SER A 434 8.59 -4.03 -6.99
CA SER A 434 7.47 -3.71 -6.12
C SER A 434 6.31 -3.04 -6.88
N TYR A 435 5.11 -3.19 -6.34
CA TYR A 435 3.93 -2.46 -6.79
C TYR A 435 3.93 -1.00 -6.30
N LEU A 436 4.23 -0.05 -7.20
CA LEU A 436 4.48 1.36 -6.87
C LEU A 436 3.25 2.16 -6.45
N THR A 437 2.03 1.75 -6.77
CA THR A 437 0.84 2.55 -6.45
C THR A 437 0.25 2.22 -5.07
N SER A 438 0.89 1.31 -4.32
CA SER A 438 0.41 0.87 -3.00
C SER A 438 0.42 1.97 -1.93
N ASN A 439 1.27 2.99 -2.06
CA ASN A 439 1.48 4.00 -1.03
C ASN A 439 1.46 5.42 -1.61
N ALA A 440 1.05 6.39 -0.78
CA ALA A 440 0.94 7.79 -1.22
C ALA A 440 2.25 8.35 -1.77
N THR A 441 3.39 8.03 -1.15
CA THR A 441 4.72 8.50 -1.60
C THR A 441 5.08 7.98 -2.97
N SER A 442 4.95 6.67 -3.18
CA SER A 442 5.29 6.03 -4.45
C SER A 442 4.28 6.40 -5.55
N ALA A 443 3.00 6.54 -5.22
CA ALA A 443 1.98 7.08 -6.11
C ALA A 443 2.28 8.54 -6.52
N PHE A 444 2.76 9.38 -5.61
CA PHE A 444 3.13 10.76 -5.90
C PHE A 444 4.34 10.87 -6.83
N PHE A 445 5.41 10.12 -6.57
CA PHE A 445 6.57 10.11 -7.48
C PHE A 445 6.22 9.53 -8.87
N THR A 446 5.35 8.52 -8.91
CA THR A 446 4.82 7.98 -10.17
C THR A 446 3.98 9.02 -10.91
N ALA A 447 3.09 9.73 -10.21
CA ALA A 447 2.29 10.82 -10.77
C ALA A 447 3.16 11.98 -11.28
N LEU A 448 4.22 12.34 -10.55
CA LEU A 448 5.18 13.37 -10.94
C LEU A 448 5.86 13.03 -12.27
N VAL A 449 6.40 11.82 -12.41
CA VAL A 449 7.07 11.37 -13.63
C VAL A 449 6.10 11.20 -14.79
N PHE A 450 4.93 10.61 -14.54
CA PHE A 450 3.92 10.42 -15.59
C PHE A 450 3.36 11.74 -16.09
N ALA A 451 2.93 12.65 -15.19
CA ALA A 451 2.38 13.96 -15.56
C ALA A 451 3.41 14.80 -16.32
N SER A 452 4.64 14.89 -15.82
CA SER A 452 5.69 15.66 -16.50
C SER A 452 6.01 15.10 -17.88
N SER A 453 6.11 13.78 -18.02
CA SER A 453 6.39 13.15 -19.32
C SER A 453 5.24 13.36 -20.31
N LEU A 454 3.99 13.22 -19.84
CA LEU A 454 2.78 13.44 -20.64
C LEU A 454 2.66 14.90 -21.11
N ILE A 455 2.79 15.87 -20.20
CA ILE A 455 2.72 17.29 -20.57
C ILE A 455 3.86 17.68 -21.50
N PHE A 456 5.09 17.19 -21.27
CA PHE A 456 6.21 17.44 -22.16
C PHE A 456 5.97 16.91 -23.58
N LEU A 457 5.34 15.73 -23.71
CA LEU A 457 4.96 15.17 -25.00
C LEU A 457 3.91 16.05 -25.70
N ILE A 458 2.90 16.53 -24.96
CA ILE A 458 1.82 17.38 -25.48
C ILE A 458 2.34 18.75 -25.92
N ASP A 459 3.18 19.39 -25.11
CA ASP A 459 3.75 20.70 -25.44
C ASP A 459 4.62 20.64 -26.70
N ASN A 460 5.33 19.52 -26.91
CA ASN A 460 6.14 19.29 -28.11
C ASN A 460 5.32 18.90 -29.35
N ASN A 461 4.12 18.36 -29.18
CA ASN A 461 3.25 17.93 -30.26
C ASN A 461 1.79 17.96 -29.81
N LYS A 462 1.04 19.00 -30.20
CA LYS A 462 -0.39 19.11 -29.86
C LYS A 462 -1.24 17.93 -30.34
N LYS A 463 -0.85 17.23 -31.42
CA LYS A 463 -1.55 16.00 -31.86
C LYS A 463 -1.42 14.87 -30.83
N ALA A 464 -0.38 14.88 -30.01
CA ALA A 464 -0.17 13.87 -28.98
C ALA A 464 -1.25 13.89 -27.90
N GLU A 465 -1.84 15.06 -27.58
CA GLU A 465 -2.97 15.12 -26.65
C GLU A 465 -4.14 14.27 -27.17
N LYS A 466 -4.49 14.42 -28.46
CA LYS A 466 -5.57 13.67 -29.10
C LYS A 466 -5.26 12.17 -29.14
N ILE A 467 -4.02 11.80 -29.45
CA ILE A 467 -3.59 10.39 -29.46
C ILE A 467 -3.70 9.78 -28.07
N CYS A 468 -3.14 10.43 -27.04
CA CYS A 468 -3.19 9.95 -25.66
C CYS A 468 -4.64 9.83 -25.17
N SER A 469 -5.47 10.83 -25.46
CA SER A 469 -6.90 10.80 -25.12
C SER A 469 -7.61 9.64 -25.80
N ASN A 470 -7.38 9.41 -27.09
CA ASN A 470 -7.98 8.29 -27.83
C ASN A 470 -7.55 6.92 -27.29
N ILE A 471 -6.29 6.75 -26.87
CA ILE A 471 -5.81 5.50 -26.26
C ILE A 471 -6.55 5.24 -24.94
N LEU A 472 -6.68 6.26 -24.09
CA LEU A 472 -7.41 6.15 -22.82
C LEU A 472 -8.90 5.88 -23.05
N LEU A 473 -9.53 6.54 -24.02
CA LEU A 473 -10.92 6.31 -24.40
C LEU A 473 -11.14 4.88 -24.93
N ALA A 474 -10.29 4.41 -25.84
CA ALA A 474 -10.37 3.05 -26.37
C ALA A 474 -10.20 2.00 -25.26
N SER A 475 -9.26 2.22 -24.33
CA SER A 475 -9.06 1.36 -23.16
C SER A 475 -10.29 1.39 -22.24
N SER A 476 -10.92 2.55 -22.06
CA SER A 476 -12.14 2.71 -21.27
C SER A 476 -13.32 1.94 -21.89
N ILE A 477 -13.50 2.03 -23.20
CA ILE A 477 -14.54 1.29 -23.94
C ILE A 477 -14.31 -0.22 -23.78
N PHE A 478 -13.06 -0.67 -23.91
CA PHE A 478 -12.75 -2.09 -23.71
C PHE A 478 -13.09 -2.57 -22.30
N LEU A 479 -12.72 -1.82 -21.24
CA LEU A 479 -13.06 -2.16 -19.85
C LEU A 479 -14.57 -2.20 -19.61
N PHE A 480 -15.32 -1.30 -20.26
CA PHE A 480 -16.77 -1.30 -20.18
C PHE A 480 -17.36 -2.54 -20.86
N SER A 481 -16.90 -2.86 -22.07
CA SER A 481 -17.32 -4.06 -22.80
C SER A 481 -16.95 -5.35 -22.06
N SER A 482 -15.76 -5.41 -21.44
CA SER A 482 -15.36 -6.57 -20.64
C SER A 482 -16.23 -6.69 -19.38
N SER A 483 -16.57 -5.58 -18.73
CA SER A 483 -17.51 -5.56 -17.61
C SER A 483 -18.90 -6.09 -17.99
N LEU A 484 -19.44 -5.67 -19.15
CA LEU A 484 -20.71 -6.20 -19.67
C LEU A 484 -20.63 -7.69 -19.99
N TYR A 485 -19.53 -8.13 -20.61
CA TYR A 485 -19.28 -9.55 -20.88
C TYR A 485 -19.24 -10.38 -19.59
N LEU A 486 -18.55 -9.89 -18.56
CA LEU A 486 -18.45 -10.52 -17.24
C LEU A 486 -19.82 -10.61 -16.55
N ILE A 487 -20.61 -9.53 -16.57
CA ILE A 487 -21.98 -9.52 -16.02
C ILE A 487 -22.85 -10.56 -16.71
N ASN A 488 -22.80 -10.62 -18.05
CA ASN A 488 -23.63 -11.55 -18.83
C ASN A 488 -23.24 -13.02 -18.63
N ASN A 489 -21.96 -13.28 -18.38
CA ASN A 489 -21.43 -14.64 -18.15
C ASN A 489 -21.21 -14.95 -16.67
N ALA A 490 -21.77 -14.15 -15.77
CA ALA A 490 -21.64 -14.34 -14.33
C ALA A 490 -22.12 -15.75 -13.93
N PRO A 491 -21.24 -16.57 -13.30
CA PRO A 491 -21.63 -17.90 -12.87
C PRO A 491 -22.63 -17.79 -11.71
N SER A 492 -23.50 -18.79 -11.57
CA SER A 492 -24.50 -18.78 -10.48
C SER A 492 -23.89 -19.01 -9.09
N ILE A 493 -22.67 -19.52 -9.05
CA ILE A 493 -21.90 -19.84 -7.85
C ILE A 493 -20.43 -19.54 -8.19
N PRO A 494 -19.59 -19.06 -7.26
CA PRO A 494 -18.14 -18.96 -7.48
C PRO A 494 -17.57 -20.28 -8.01
N GLU A 495 -16.62 -20.22 -8.95
CA GLU A 495 -15.92 -21.42 -9.42
C GLU A 495 -14.97 -21.94 -8.33
N PHE A 496 -15.41 -22.98 -7.63
CA PHE A 496 -14.60 -23.64 -6.60
C PHE A 496 -13.58 -24.59 -7.26
N ARG A 497 -12.29 -24.23 -7.21
CA ARG A 497 -11.14 -25.07 -7.62
C ARG A 497 -10.69 -26.08 -6.55
N TRP A 498 -11.62 -26.59 -5.72
CA TRP A 498 -11.31 -27.54 -4.63
C TRP A 498 -10.65 -28.84 -5.13
N LYS A 499 -11.04 -29.33 -6.31
CA LYS A 499 -10.43 -30.51 -6.95
C LYS A 499 -8.98 -30.29 -7.36
N GLU A 500 -8.63 -29.08 -7.80
CA GLU A 500 -7.25 -28.73 -8.19
C GLU A 500 -6.36 -28.50 -6.95
N ARG A 501 -6.97 -28.11 -5.83
CA ARG A 501 -6.26 -27.77 -4.58
C ARG A 501 -6.14 -28.92 -3.59
N ASN A 502 -6.86 -30.02 -3.79
CA ASN A 502 -7.03 -31.10 -2.80
C ASN A 502 -7.45 -30.57 -1.41
N GLU A 503 -8.14 -29.42 -1.35
CA GLU A 503 -8.59 -28.77 -0.13
C GLU A 503 -10.04 -28.27 -0.30
N PRO A 504 -10.92 -28.47 0.69
CA PRO A 504 -12.27 -27.94 0.64
C PRO A 504 -12.25 -26.41 0.67
N GLN A 505 -12.94 -25.80 -0.28
CA GLN A 505 -13.14 -24.36 -0.33
C GLN A 505 -14.48 -24.01 0.29
N ILE A 506 -14.45 -23.36 1.45
CA ILE A 506 -15.64 -22.96 2.18
C ILE A 506 -15.87 -21.45 1.94
N PRO A 507 -17.01 -21.05 1.37
CA PRO A 507 -17.35 -19.64 1.21
C PRO A 507 -17.62 -19.02 2.60
N GLN A 508 -16.84 -18.01 3.01
CA GLN A 508 -17.08 -17.25 4.25
C GLN A 508 -17.70 -15.88 3.94
N PRO A 509 -18.77 -15.46 4.66
CA PRO A 509 -19.33 -14.13 4.50
C PRO A 509 -18.36 -13.04 4.99
N VAL A 510 -18.08 -12.05 4.15
CA VAL A 510 -17.47 -10.77 4.50
C VAL A 510 -18.54 -9.95 5.21
N GLY A 511 -18.15 -9.25 6.27
CA GLY A 511 -19.02 -8.61 7.27
C GLY A 511 -20.27 -7.86 6.77
N GLU A 512 -21.10 -7.49 7.74
CA GLU A 512 -22.41 -6.86 7.56
C GLU A 512 -22.37 -5.71 6.53
N LEU A 513 -23.20 -5.82 5.48
CA LEU A 513 -23.49 -4.69 4.59
C LEU A 513 -23.98 -3.50 5.43
N PRO A 514 -23.54 -2.26 5.18
CA PRO A 514 -24.26 -1.10 5.68
C PRO A 514 -25.69 -1.17 5.12
N GLN A 515 -26.67 -1.18 6.01
CA GLN A 515 -28.07 -1.19 5.59
C GLN A 515 -28.36 0.02 4.69
N PRO A 516 -29.16 -0.14 3.62
CA PRO A 516 -29.79 1.01 3.00
C PRO A 516 -30.59 1.76 4.05
N GLU A 517 -30.44 3.08 4.08
CA GLU A 517 -31.13 3.96 5.04
C GLU A 517 -32.64 3.66 5.01
N GLY A 518 -33.18 3.16 6.13
CA GLY A 518 -34.62 2.89 6.27
C GLY A 518 -35.01 1.74 7.20
N LEU A 519 -34.10 0.81 7.51
CA LEU A 519 -34.42 -0.37 8.34
C LEU A 519 -33.89 -0.24 9.78
N LYS A 520 -34.33 0.77 10.52
CA LYS A 520 -33.82 1.09 11.87
C LYS A 520 -34.16 0.09 12.98
N ASP A 521 -35.08 -0.87 12.75
CA ASP A 521 -35.70 -1.63 13.85
C ASP A 521 -35.29 -3.11 13.99
N GLN A 522 -34.39 -3.62 13.15
CA GLN A 522 -33.74 -4.89 13.47
C GLN A 522 -32.59 -4.64 14.45
N LYS A 523 -32.86 -4.85 15.75
CA LYS A 523 -31.87 -4.88 16.83
C LYS A 523 -30.69 -5.74 16.39
N ARG A 524 -29.56 -5.07 16.13
CA ARG A 524 -28.24 -5.67 15.92
C ARG A 524 -27.98 -6.71 17.01
N LEU A 525 -27.75 -7.97 16.62
CA LEU A 525 -27.11 -8.96 17.49
C LEU A 525 -25.60 -8.78 17.31
N TYR A 526 -25.03 -7.86 18.09
CA TYR A 526 -23.58 -7.65 18.08
C TYR A 526 -22.90 -8.80 18.81
N PHE A 527 -22.47 -9.82 18.08
CA PHE A 527 -21.52 -10.79 18.62
C PHE A 527 -20.12 -10.19 18.64
N SER A 528 -19.92 -9.28 19.59
CA SER A 528 -18.65 -8.73 20.07
C SER A 528 -17.79 -7.97 19.05
N GLN A 529 -17.43 -6.73 19.39
CA GLN A 529 -16.20 -6.11 18.89
C GLN A 529 -15.02 -6.92 19.45
N ILE A 530 -14.70 -8.04 18.79
CA ILE A 530 -13.55 -8.85 19.14
C ILE A 530 -12.31 -7.97 18.93
N ILE A 531 -11.55 -7.80 20.00
CA ILE A 531 -10.29 -7.06 20.04
C ILE A 531 -9.21 -7.90 19.34
N LYS A 532 -9.42 -8.25 18.06
CA LYS A 532 -8.42 -8.91 17.22
C LYS A 532 -7.59 -7.90 16.43
N ASN A 533 -8.19 -6.77 16.06
CA ASN A 533 -7.60 -5.86 15.05
C ASN A 533 -7.23 -4.46 15.55
N LYS A 534 -7.56 -4.06 16.79
CA LYS A 534 -7.27 -2.69 17.29
C LYS A 534 -6.17 -2.60 18.35
N ILE A 535 -5.81 -3.71 18.99
CA ILE A 535 -4.64 -3.77 19.87
C ILE A 535 -3.57 -4.53 19.09
N SER A 536 -2.69 -3.76 18.47
CA SER A 536 -1.49 -4.23 17.81
C SER A 536 -0.71 -5.20 18.69
N GLY A 537 -0.43 -6.38 18.14
CA GLY A 537 0.43 -7.39 18.74
C GLY A 537 -0.32 -8.36 19.65
N THR A 538 -0.51 -9.58 19.14
CA THR A 538 -0.82 -10.80 19.91
C THR A 538 0.17 -11.08 21.06
N GLU A 539 1.21 -10.25 21.23
CA GLU A 539 2.29 -10.41 22.20
C GLU A 539 2.18 -9.52 23.45
N LYS A 540 1.25 -8.55 23.53
CA LYS A 540 1.18 -7.65 24.70
C LYS A 540 0.21 -8.07 25.80
N LEU A 541 -0.71 -8.98 25.52
CA LEU A 541 -1.61 -9.52 26.54
C LEU A 541 -1.20 -10.94 26.87
N TYR A 542 -0.93 -11.18 28.14
CA TYR A 542 -0.51 -12.50 28.59
C TYR A 542 -1.64 -13.52 28.37
N LYS A 543 -1.24 -14.74 28.01
CA LYS A 543 -2.11 -15.91 27.98
C LYS A 543 -2.21 -16.43 29.42
N PRO A 544 -3.42 -16.55 30.01
CA PRO A 544 -3.55 -17.07 31.37
C PRO A 544 -2.91 -18.46 31.51
N THR A 545 -2.34 -18.74 32.69
CA THR A 545 -1.74 -20.04 32.97
C THR A 545 -2.81 -21.14 32.88
N GLY A 546 -2.51 -22.20 32.11
CA GLY A 546 -3.45 -23.29 31.83
C GLY A 546 -4.54 -22.97 30.79
N ALA A 547 -4.44 -21.84 30.08
CA ALA A 547 -5.32 -21.52 28.95
C ALA A 547 -4.97 -22.32 27.69
N GLN A 548 -5.98 -22.79 26.97
CA GLN A 548 -5.87 -23.13 25.55
C GLN A 548 -5.88 -21.85 24.70
N ASP A 549 -5.91 -21.98 23.36
CA ASP A 549 -6.01 -20.82 22.48
C ASP A 549 -7.35 -20.11 22.68
N GLY A 550 -7.28 -18.79 22.88
CA GLY A 550 -8.41 -17.95 23.25
C GLY A 550 -8.13 -16.48 22.98
N ILE A 551 -9.05 -15.62 23.39
CA ILE A 551 -9.02 -14.18 23.11
C ILE A 551 -9.41 -13.36 24.34
N TRP A 552 -8.81 -12.17 24.46
CA TRP A 552 -9.24 -11.15 25.40
C TRP A 552 -10.43 -10.36 24.81
N ALA A 553 -11.49 -10.23 25.59
CA ALA A 553 -12.74 -9.57 25.22
C ALA A 553 -12.92 -8.22 25.93
N ALA A 554 -13.76 -7.37 25.35
CA ALA A 554 -14.17 -6.11 25.96
C ALA A 554 -14.93 -6.36 27.28
N PRO A 555 -14.92 -5.40 28.22
CA PRO A 555 -15.55 -5.56 29.53
C PRO A 555 -17.06 -5.73 29.51
N SER A 556 -17.73 -5.45 28.39
CA SER A 556 -19.14 -5.77 28.17
C SER A 556 -19.25 -6.49 26.82
N THR A 557 -19.52 -7.80 26.87
CA THR A 557 -19.49 -8.67 25.68
C THR A 557 -20.61 -9.71 25.74
N GLU A 558 -21.24 -9.99 24.60
CA GLU A 558 -22.28 -11.01 24.43
C GLU A 558 -21.74 -12.24 23.69
N ILE A 559 -22.09 -13.43 24.16
CA ILE A 559 -21.54 -14.71 23.69
C ILE A 559 -22.68 -15.72 23.51
N VAL A 560 -22.76 -16.39 22.36
CA VAL A 560 -23.70 -17.51 22.16
C VAL A 560 -23.27 -18.69 23.02
N LEU A 561 -24.22 -19.30 23.73
CA LEU A 561 -23.98 -20.48 24.54
C LEU A 561 -24.02 -21.72 23.65
N MET A 562 -22.86 -22.37 23.49
CA MET A 562 -22.69 -23.55 22.62
C MET A 562 -22.46 -24.84 23.41
N LYS A 563 -22.04 -24.70 24.67
CA LYS A 563 -21.78 -25.79 25.61
C LYS A 563 -22.34 -25.39 26.97
N ASP A 564 -22.68 -26.39 27.76
CA ASP A 564 -23.15 -26.29 29.13
C ASP A 564 -22.06 -25.80 30.09
N ASN A 565 -20.80 -26.09 29.77
CA ASN A 565 -19.64 -25.74 30.54
C ASN A 565 -18.76 -24.73 29.80
N LEU A 566 -18.64 -23.53 30.36
CA LEU A 566 -17.77 -22.45 29.86
C LEU A 566 -16.90 -21.96 31.00
N ARG A 567 -15.70 -21.45 30.69
CA ARG A 567 -14.89 -20.74 31.68
C ARG A 567 -14.32 -19.47 31.07
N ILE A 568 -14.25 -18.43 31.89
CA ILE A 568 -13.56 -17.18 31.54
C ILE A 568 -12.44 -16.94 32.54
N TYR A 569 -11.39 -16.26 32.12
CA TYR A 569 -10.38 -15.76 33.05
C TYR A 569 -10.57 -14.25 33.21
N VAL A 570 -10.62 -13.78 34.46
CA VAL A 570 -10.84 -12.37 34.78
C VAL A 570 -9.66 -11.87 35.62
N GLY A 571 -9.07 -10.74 35.22
CA GLY A 571 -7.99 -10.06 35.96
C GLY A 571 -6.66 -9.95 35.20
N SER A 572 -5.76 -9.08 35.67
CA SER A 572 -4.40 -8.92 35.12
C SER A 572 -3.40 -9.81 35.87
N ASN A 573 -2.21 -10.05 35.29
CA ASN A 573 -1.18 -10.92 35.91
C ASN A 573 -0.56 -10.31 37.19
N SER A 574 -0.83 -9.04 37.49
CA SER A 574 -0.04 -8.25 38.45
C SER A 574 -0.83 -7.40 39.44
N GLU A 575 -2.17 -7.39 39.39
CA GLU A 575 -2.98 -6.52 40.25
C GLU A 575 -4.10 -7.26 40.98
N PHE A 576 -4.09 -7.17 42.31
CA PHE A 576 -5.18 -7.61 43.18
C PHE A 576 -6.24 -6.51 43.29
N PHE A 577 -7.22 -6.51 42.38
CA PHE A 577 -8.41 -5.67 42.52
C PHE A 577 -9.66 -6.51 42.62
N ARG A 578 -10.51 -6.17 43.60
CA ARG A 578 -11.86 -6.73 43.76
C ARG A 578 -12.66 -6.43 42.49
N THR A 579 -13.01 -7.48 41.76
CA THR A 579 -13.67 -7.38 40.44
C THR A 579 -15.04 -8.01 40.53
N GLN A 580 -16.05 -7.28 40.08
CA GLN A 580 -17.42 -7.78 39.95
C GLN A 580 -17.64 -8.25 38.51
N VAL A 581 -18.11 -9.49 38.37
CA VAL A 581 -18.49 -10.11 37.11
C VAL A 581 -19.99 -10.32 37.13
N LYS A 582 -20.71 -9.61 36.27
CA LYS A 582 -22.16 -9.76 36.10
C LYS A 582 -22.44 -10.57 34.85
N LEU A 583 -23.03 -11.73 35.05
CA LEU A 583 -23.43 -12.69 34.02
C LEU A 583 -24.95 -12.58 33.83
N LYS A 584 -25.42 -12.20 32.64
CA LYS A 584 -26.84 -12.24 32.29
C LYS A 584 -27.06 -13.31 31.23
N PHE A 585 -27.70 -14.40 31.61
CA PHE A 585 -28.07 -15.49 30.72
C PHE A 585 -29.40 -15.16 30.08
N TYR A 586 -29.51 -15.30 28.77
CA TYR A 586 -30.75 -15.14 28.01
C TYR A 586 -31.09 -16.46 27.34
N ASN A 587 -32.31 -16.95 27.58
CA ASN A 587 -32.82 -18.11 26.85
C ASN A 587 -33.32 -17.70 25.45
N SER A 588 -33.80 -18.66 24.66
CA SER A 588 -34.32 -18.39 23.31
C SER A 588 -35.50 -17.42 23.28
N ASP A 589 -36.25 -17.34 24.37
CA ASP A 589 -37.44 -16.50 24.51
C ASP A 589 -37.12 -15.15 25.16
N LYS A 590 -35.82 -14.81 25.29
CA LYS A 590 -35.28 -13.59 25.89
C LYS A 590 -35.59 -13.40 27.38
N ILE A 591 -36.00 -14.46 28.07
CA ILE A 591 -36.07 -14.49 29.53
C ILE A 591 -34.64 -14.49 30.05
N SER A 592 -34.37 -13.61 31.03
CA SER A 592 -33.01 -13.38 31.50
C SER A 592 -32.82 -13.73 32.97
N ILE A 593 -31.74 -14.45 33.28
CA ILE A 593 -31.30 -14.72 34.65
C ILE A 593 -29.96 -14.01 34.89
N ILE A 594 -29.85 -13.29 36.00
CA ILE A 594 -28.64 -12.53 36.35
C ILE A 594 -27.92 -13.22 37.49
N ARG A 595 -26.61 -13.44 37.34
CA ARG A 595 -25.69 -13.85 38.40
C ARG A 595 -24.61 -12.79 38.57
N ASN A 596 -24.45 -12.30 39.79
CA ASN A 596 -23.35 -11.40 40.14
C ASN A 596 -22.32 -12.20 40.94
N ILE A 597 -21.09 -12.16 40.48
CA ILE A 597 -19.98 -12.91 41.08
C ILE A 597 -18.89 -11.91 41.44
N GLU A 598 -18.35 -12.06 42.64
CA GLU A 598 -17.30 -11.20 43.13
C GLU A 598 -16.00 -11.98 43.23
N LEU A 599 -14.97 -11.49 42.54
CA LEU A 599 -13.65 -12.09 42.50
C LEU A 599 -12.68 -11.24 43.31
N ASN A 600 -12.06 -11.87 44.31
CA ASN A 600 -11.05 -11.23 45.18
C ASN A 600 -9.64 -11.27 44.58
N ALA A 601 -9.42 -12.12 43.57
CA ALA A 601 -8.15 -12.25 42.86
C ALA A 601 -8.39 -12.62 41.39
N ALA A 602 -7.38 -12.40 40.54
CA ALA A 602 -7.42 -12.84 39.16
C ALA A 602 -7.48 -14.37 39.10
N GLY A 603 -8.32 -14.91 38.22
CA GLY A 603 -8.49 -16.34 38.15
C GLY A 603 -9.52 -16.82 37.13
N TRP A 604 -9.56 -18.15 36.98
CA TRP A 604 -10.55 -18.84 36.18
C TRP A 604 -11.89 -18.88 36.90
N LEU A 605 -12.92 -18.38 36.23
CA LEU A 605 -14.30 -18.44 36.67
C LEU A 605 -15.06 -19.46 35.81
N PRO A 606 -15.50 -20.59 36.38
CA PRO A 606 -16.44 -21.48 35.69
C PRO A 606 -17.79 -20.79 35.57
N ILE A 607 -18.39 -20.92 34.39
CA ILE A 607 -19.72 -20.41 34.06
C ILE A 607 -20.59 -21.64 33.80
N GLU A 608 -21.42 -21.93 34.79
CA GLU A 608 -22.45 -22.95 34.72
C GLU A 608 -23.79 -22.31 34.36
N LEU A 609 -24.54 -22.97 33.48
CA LEU A 609 -25.89 -22.58 33.16
C LEU A 609 -26.79 -22.56 34.41
N PRO A 610 -27.82 -21.70 34.44
CA PRO A 610 -28.86 -21.78 35.45
C PRO A 610 -29.57 -23.15 35.41
N HIS A 611 -29.81 -23.76 36.57
CA HIS A 611 -30.61 -25.00 36.71
C HIS A 611 -32.13 -24.74 36.54
N ASP A 612 -32.49 -23.91 35.58
CA ASP A 612 -33.88 -23.60 35.25
C ASP A 612 -34.27 -24.34 33.96
N LYS A 613 -35.44 -25.00 33.99
CA LYS A 613 -35.99 -25.75 32.85
C LYS A 613 -36.12 -24.90 31.59
N SER A 614 -36.21 -23.57 31.75
CA SER A 614 -36.26 -22.62 30.64
C SER A 614 -34.95 -22.55 29.82
N PHE A 615 -33.84 -23.07 30.34
CA PHE A 615 -32.52 -23.14 29.69
C PHE A 615 -32.16 -24.56 29.20
N ASP A 616 -32.94 -25.60 29.51
CA ASP A 616 -32.69 -26.98 29.06
C ASP A 616 -32.68 -27.08 27.52
N THR A 617 -33.47 -26.24 26.85
CA THR A 617 -33.61 -26.21 25.39
C THR A 617 -32.48 -25.46 24.67
N CYS A 618 -31.51 -24.90 25.40
CA CYS A 618 -30.45 -24.07 24.80
C CYS A 618 -29.55 -24.82 23.81
N PHE A 619 -29.46 -26.14 23.91
CA PHE A 619 -28.61 -26.97 23.05
C PHE A 619 -29.37 -27.83 22.04
N ASP A 620 -30.71 -27.87 22.11
CA ASP A 620 -31.51 -28.87 21.39
C ASP A 620 -31.70 -28.58 19.89
N LYS A 621 -31.35 -27.37 19.42
CA LYS A 621 -31.18 -26.96 18.00
C LYS A 621 -30.97 -25.44 17.92
N ILE A 622 -29.71 -25.01 17.88
CA ILE A 622 -29.34 -23.60 17.74
C ILE A 622 -29.69 -23.12 16.32
N THR A 623 -30.57 -22.13 16.21
CA THR A 623 -30.99 -21.50 14.94
C THR A 623 -30.99 -19.98 15.08
N TYR A 624 -31.06 -19.24 13.96
CA TYR A 624 -31.01 -17.77 13.95
C TYR A 624 -32.07 -17.09 14.85
N ASN A 625 -33.26 -17.70 14.97
CA ASN A 625 -34.35 -17.17 15.81
C ASN A 625 -34.43 -17.83 17.19
N LYS A 626 -33.60 -18.85 17.45
CA LYS A 626 -33.67 -19.66 18.66
C LYS A 626 -32.27 -20.06 19.11
N PHE A 627 -31.66 -19.22 19.94
CA PHE A 627 -30.37 -19.47 20.56
C PHE A 627 -30.33 -18.83 21.95
N CYS A 628 -29.53 -19.40 22.83
CA CYS A 628 -29.25 -18.81 24.14
C CYS A 628 -27.94 -18.02 24.07
N TYR A 629 -27.87 -16.91 24.78
CA TYR A 629 -26.66 -16.10 24.84
C TYR A 629 -26.41 -15.57 26.25
N LEU A 630 -25.17 -15.22 26.50
CA LEU A 630 -24.65 -14.75 27.77
C LEU A 630 -24.04 -13.37 27.59
N HIS A 631 -24.52 -12.40 28.34
CA HIS A 631 -23.92 -11.08 28.45
C HIS A 631 -23.02 -11.04 29.68
N ILE A 632 -21.73 -10.75 29.48
CA ILE A 632 -20.71 -10.69 30.53
C ILE A 632 -20.28 -9.23 30.71
N GLU A 633 -20.39 -8.74 31.94
CA GLU A 633 -19.98 -7.38 32.32
C GLU A 633 -18.95 -7.45 33.46
N VAL A 634 -17.78 -6.83 33.29
CA VAL A 634 -16.66 -6.86 34.24
C VAL A 634 -16.33 -5.45 34.75
N THR A 635 -16.41 -5.24 36.06
CA THR A 635 -16.16 -3.95 36.72
C THR A 635 -15.26 -4.07 37.96
N PRO A 636 -14.13 -3.34 38.05
CA PRO A 636 -13.57 -2.44 37.05
C PRO A 636 -12.91 -3.22 35.89
N ALA A 637 -13.01 -2.67 34.67
CA ALA A 637 -12.30 -3.20 33.51
C ALA A 637 -10.80 -2.89 33.60
N TRP A 638 -9.96 -3.83 33.17
CA TRP A 638 -8.52 -3.63 33.07
C TRP A 638 -8.20 -2.60 31.98
N ARG A 639 -7.52 -1.51 32.34
CA ARG A 639 -7.13 -0.44 31.42
C ARG A 639 -5.74 -0.72 30.88
N ILE A 640 -5.64 -1.09 29.61
CA ILE A 640 -4.34 -1.29 28.92
C ILE A 640 -3.79 0.07 28.47
N SER A 641 -4.68 1.01 28.14
CA SER A 641 -4.32 2.39 27.78
C SER A 641 -5.46 3.35 28.13
N MET A 642 -5.24 4.65 27.91
CA MET A 642 -6.26 5.69 28.10
C MET A 642 -7.56 5.41 27.33
N PHE A 643 -7.48 4.70 26.20
CA PHE A 643 -8.61 4.44 25.30
C PHE A 643 -9.04 2.97 25.23
N ASN A 644 -8.24 2.04 25.75
CA ASN A 644 -8.50 0.60 25.61
C ASN A 644 -8.73 -0.06 26.97
N LYS A 645 -9.87 -0.75 27.07
CA LYS A 645 -10.29 -1.51 28.25
C LYS A 645 -10.56 -2.96 27.86
N VAL A 646 -10.15 -3.88 28.73
CA VAL A 646 -10.35 -5.32 28.58
C VAL A 646 -11.02 -5.86 29.83
N GLY A 647 -11.92 -6.82 29.65
CA GLY A 647 -12.66 -7.45 30.74
C GLY A 647 -12.11 -8.80 31.13
N PHE A 648 -12.14 -9.73 30.18
CA PHE A 648 -11.93 -11.16 30.45
C PHE A 648 -11.33 -11.88 29.24
N PHE A 649 -10.72 -13.03 29.48
CA PHE A 649 -10.23 -13.94 28.45
C PHE A 649 -11.16 -15.14 28.31
N ILE A 650 -11.40 -15.60 27.09
CA ILE A 650 -12.25 -16.76 26.77
C ILE A 650 -11.58 -17.66 25.74
N GLU A 651 -11.72 -18.97 25.88
CA GLU A 651 -11.11 -19.97 25.01
C GLU A 651 -11.90 -20.19 23.70
N ASN A 652 -11.19 -20.36 22.57
CA ASN A 652 -11.75 -20.43 21.22
C ASN A 652 -12.56 -21.71 20.97
N ASN A 653 -12.21 -22.81 21.64
CA ASN A 653 -12.89 -24.11 21.59
C ASN A 653 -14.34 -24.06 22.13
N ILE A 654 -14.77 -22.90 22.63
CA ILE A 654 -16.11 -22.62 23.14
C ILE A 654 -16.85 -21.56 22.27
N LEU A 655 -16.17 -20.94 21.31
CA LEU A 655 -16.75 -19.96 20.38
C LEU A 655 -17.20 -20.67 19.09
N TYR A 656 -18.50 -20.65 18.79
CA TYR A 656 -19.03 -20.99 17.46
C TYR A 656 -19.81 -19.81 16.90
N PHE A 657 -19.42 -19.36 15.72
CA PHE A 657 -20.20 -18.44 14.93
C PHE A 657 -21.05 -19.29 13.99
N PRO A 658 -22.38 -19.32 14.11
CA PRO A 658 -23.18 -20.06 13.15
C PRO A 658 -22.90 -19.51 11.75
N PRO A 659 -22.62 -20.37 10.75
CA PRO A 659 -22.61 -19.91 9.37
C PRO A 659 -23.99 -19.31 9.09
N LEU A 660 -24.04 -18.10 8.54
CA LEU A 660 -25.28 -17.50 8.05
C LEU A 660 -25.84 -18.41 6.94
N ILE A 661 -26.77 -19.29 7.30
CA ILE A 661 -27.43 -20.20 6.37
C ILE A 661 -28.43 -19.38 5.54
N LYS A 662 -28.34 -19.55 4.22
CA LYS A 662 -29.19 -18.96 3.17
C LYS A 662 -30.65 -18.83 3.60
N ILE A 663 -31.17 -17.61 3.57
CA ILE A 663 -32.60 -17.35 3.47
C ILE A 663 -33.03 -17.87 2.10
N LYS A 664 -33.84 -18.93 2.07
CA LYS A 664 -34.74 -19.14 0.93
C LYS A 664 -35.79 -18.04 1.03
N SER A 665 -35.81 -17.16 0.04
CA SER A 665 -36.95 -16.29 -0.26
C SER A 665 -38.20 -17.11 -0.49
#